data_AF-A0A914WGW8-F1
#
_entry.id   AF-A0A914WGW8-F1
#
_cell.length_a   1.000
_cell.length_b   1.000
_cell.length_c   1.000
_cell.angle_alpha   90.00
_cell.angle_beta   90.00
_cell.angle_gamma   90.00
#
_symmetry.space_group_name_H-M   'P 1'
#
loop_
_entity.id
_entity.type
_entity.pdbx_description
1 polymer ?
#
loop_
_entity_poly.entity_id
_entity_poly.type
_entity_poly.pdbx_seq_one_letter_code
_entity_poly.pdbx_strand_id
1 'polypeptide(L)'
;MSDSGNESAVVSAPPTEVAPVELASADSVVTYLRKLATVILEDGSGGSTLSSLDSCLRDATTVEAIKRFISDHQSPVLVLERIPTVRDEDGEMSSTESELETENATYNLSTEVHFSSQKASSILLIKRSHAIEADKPIVQQVRMISLTEGNPYETLHSYVSSAVAPYFKSYIRESGRGDSYRDGDKLAPSVEKKLSELEIGLLHLQQNIEIPEIHLPAHPIVQAVIKKAAEENRKPKVGDLSDRVEDSSFLNQLQNGVNRWIREIQKVTKLDRDPASGTAIQEITFWLNLERALLKLYQKRESDEVTLTLEALKHGKRFHATVSFDTDTGLKQAMTTVNDYNVLMKDFPLNDLLSATELDKIRSALLAIFAHLRKIRNTKYPIQRALRLVEAISRDLQGQMLKVLNTRRLMHIPIADFDKLMNSCFEVFSAWDDEYDKLSALMRDISKKKREEQMKLTWRITPPHKKLQARLEQMRKFRRAHEQLRTVISRVLRPAASKSSDMEKSIADLSLEPAPLDSADANAIEEVNVAYENVKEVDCLDLSKEGTDAWEAALRRYEERIDRVEARITSRLRDQLGGAKNANEMFLIFSRFNALFIRPHIRGAIREYQAQLILRVKEDIESLQRQFTVHYVDSTASNMSQARDLPPVSGSIIWIKQIDRQLSTYMKRIEDVLGRGWENHVEGRQLKQEGDNFRLKLNTQHIFDDWVAKVQARNLAIAGKVYVIEAVRRSNDGKSILRLRVNFSPEVITLSKEVRNLKNMGFRIPLPVVNKAHQANQLYPFAISLLESVRTYDSINDKIADKRDMVLLVAGHKRDIQSQIAEGGGLVWESYKMDPYVKKFAETINQYQEKVEELLVVQDAIDAQLAAMDTCQYAAPTIAALLATIQKAVDQLSLGNYSNLHIWVQKLDEEIEKKLARRLQEGVRAWTRVLEGRNDQEDLDSTDHSPDQAKVKAGGEPVIQTMVHEMRLTSQVMYLSPTIEEARSNLLQQLFAWEAIITTQQRISSTRYQVAIDRNTSESTYRNLLSKLPEGQGVIEQAYTAVENLLSKVREYVGEWLRYQALWDLQPDMLYERLGTDLNKWMKTLVEIKKSRNTFDTQETRKEIPPLIVDYAKVQSKVSLKYDNWHREVLQKYGGALGVEMQTFFTDVSKSRNELEQQSVDAGTTSEAVGFITYVQGLKKQTKQWQDQVEMFREGQRLLSFQRFQFPTNWLYADNIEGEWSAFSDILGRKDSAIQTQ
;
A
#
# COMPACT_ATOMS: atom_id res chain seq x y z
N MET A 1 -26.09 12.71 -81.57
CA MET A 1 -26.29 12.41 -83.00
C MET A 1 -27.17 11.17 -83.09
N SER A 2 -28.29 11.09 -83.79
CA SER A 2 -29.10 12.05 -84.52
C SER A 2 -30.36 11.29 -84.99
N ASP A 3 -31.52 11.89 -84.77
CA ASP A 3 -32.70 12.00 -85.64
C ASP A 3 -33.79 10.92 -85.83
N SER A 4 -35.02 11.45 -85.62
CA SER A 4 -36.33 11.38 -86.33
C SER A 4 -36.93 10.03 -86.77
N GLY A 5 -38.25 9.78 -86.81
CA GLY A 5 -39.50 10.55 -86.64
C GLY A 5 -40.59 9.94 -87.58
N ASN A 6 -41.86 9.84 -87.14
CA ASN A 6 -43.12 10.24 -87.84
C ASN A 6 -44.40 9.46 -87.43
N GLU A 7 -45.48 10.21 -87.26
CA GLU A 7 -46.87 9.83 -86.93
C GLU A 7 -47.72 9.46 -88.18
N SER A 8 -48.87 8.80 -87.99
CA SER A 8 -50.11 9.11 -88.73
C SER A 8 -51.38 8.63 -88.00
N ALA A 9 -52.39 9.51 -87.98
CA ALA A 9 -53.68 9.37 -87.32
C ALA A 9 -54.78 8.82 -88.26
N VAL A 10 -55.85 8.23 -87.70
CA VAL A 10 -57.11 7.95 -88.41
C VAL A 10 -58.32 8.40 -87.58
N VAL A 11 -59.28 8.99 -88.30
CA VAL A 11 -60.39 9.89 -87.94
C VAL A 11 -61.63 9.17 -87.40
N SER A 12 -62.32 9.84 -86.46
CA SER A 12 -63.61 9.51 -85.83
C SER A 12 -64.83 9.77 -86.74
N ALA A 13 -65.84 8.89 -86.69
CA ALA A 13 -67.21 9.16 -87.17
C ALA A 13 -68.14 9.53 -85.98
N PRO A 14 -69.18 10.38 -86.17
CA PRO A 14 -69.99 10.88 -85.07
C PRO A 14 -71.15 9.92 -84.70
N PRO A 15 -71.58 9.86 -83.43
CA PRO A 15 -72.70 9.04 -82.98
C PRO A 15 -74.06 9.76 -83.12
N THR A 16 -75.08 8.98 -83.47
CA THR A 16 -76.52 9.27 -83.45
C THR A 16 -77.04 9.53 -82.03
N GLU A 17 -77.85 10.58 -81.88
CA GLU A 17 -78.56 10.97 -80.65
C GLU A 17 -79.61 9.92 -80.24
N VAL A 18 -79.61 9.53 -78.96
CA VAL A 18 -80.67 8.74 -78.31
C VAL A 18 -81.29 9.61 -77.20
N ALA A 19 -82.61 9.60 -77.14
CA ALA A 19 -83.49 10.41 -76.28
C ALA A 19 -83.12 10.40 -74.78
N PRO A 20 -83.48 11.46 -74.01
CA PRO A 20 -83.19 11.55 -72.58
C PRO A 20 -84.00 10.50 -71.81
N VAL A 21 -83.32 9.47 -71.31
CA VAL A 21 -83.90 8.46 -70.42
C VAL A 21 -83.87 9.00 -68.99
N GLU A 22 -84.98 8.93 -68.25
CA GLU A 22 -85.01 9.27 -66.83
C GLU A 22 -84.14 8.27 -66.05
N LEU A 23 -83.03 8.78 -65.51
CA LEU A 23 -82.09 8.01 -64.70
C LEU A 23 -82.69 7.69 -63.33
N ALA A 24 -82.47 6.48 -62.84
CA ALA A 24 -82.88 6.09 -61.49
C ALA A 24 -82.21 6.98 -60.42
N SER A 25 -82.96 7.37 -59.39
CA SER A 25 -82.42 8.16 -58.29
C SER A 25 -81.40 7.34 -57.49
N ALA A 26 -80.32 7.99 -57.02
CA ALA A 26 -79.31 7.34 -56.19
C ALA A 26 -79.93 6.66 -54.95
N ASP A 27 -80.97 7.26 -54.37
CA ASP A 27 -81.70 6.71 -53.22
C ASP A 27 -82.40 5.38 -53.51
N SER A 28 -82.88 5.17 -54.73
CA SER A 28 -83.49 3.90 -55.14
C SER A 28 -82.47 2.77 -55.20
N VAL A 29 -81.26 3.06 -55.67
CA VAL A 29 -80.13 2.11 -55.74
C VAL A 29 -79.54 1.87 -54.37
N VAL A 30 -79.44 2.89 -53.51
CA VAL A 30 -79.02 2.76 -52.10
C VAL A 30 -80.01 1.87 -51.32
N THR A 31 -81.31 2.06 -51.52
CA THR A 31 -82.34 1.23 -50.88
C THR A 31 -82.26 -0.22 -51.35
N TYR A 32 -81.96 -0.44 -52.63
CA TYR A 32 -81.75 -1.77 -53.20
C TYR A 32 -80.47 -2.43 -52.65
N LEU A 33 -79.36 -1.69 -52.58
CA LEU A 33 -78.10 -2.13 -51.98
C LEU A 33 -78.26 -2.50 -50.51
N ARG A 34 -79.00 -1.69 -49.72
CA ARG A 34 -79.27 -2.00 -48.31
C ARG A 34 -80.02 -3.33 -48.16
N LYS A 35 -81.02 -3.59 -49.00
CA LYS A 35 -81.76 -4.86 -49.00
C LYS A 35 -80.90 -6.05 -49.43
N LEU A 36 -79.95 -5.85 -50.34
CA LEU A 36 -79.05 -6.93 -50.78
C LEU A 36 -77.96 -7.22 -49.76
N ALA A 37 -77.35 -6.18 -49.19
CA ALA A 37 -76.30 -6.30 -48.19
C ALA A 37 -76.82 -7.06 -46.96
N THR A 38 -78.02 -6.74 -46.49
CA THR A 38 -78.65 -7.41 -45.34
C THR A 38 -79.00 -8.88 -45.58
N VAL A 39 -79.11 -9.33 -46.83
CA VAL A 39 -79.48 -10.72 -47.15
C VAL A 39 -78.24 -11.59 -47.44
N ILE A 40 -77.19 -11.01 -48.01
CA ILE A 40 -76.02 -11.76 -48.49
C ILE A 40 -74.83 -11.61 -47.55
N LEU A 41 -74.68 -10.46 -46.88
CA LEU A 41 -73.53 -10.17 -46.01
C LEU A 41 -73.84 -10.39 -44.52
N GLU A 42 -75.11 -10.52 -44.13
CA GLU A 42 -75.55 -10.66 -42.73
C GLU A 42 -76.54 -11.82 -42.55
N ASP A 43 -76.27 -12.73 -41.62
CA ASP A 43 -77.19 -13.81 -41.21
C ASP A 43 -78.20 -13.28 -40.16
N GLY A 44 -79.06 -12.34 -40.54
CA GLY A 44 -80.29 -11.99 -39.79
C GLY A 44 -80.18 -11.57 -38.31
N SER A 45 -78.98 -11.40 -37.73
CA SER A 45 -78.78 -11.10 -36.32
C SER A 45 -78.06 -9.76 -36.09
N GLY A 46 -78.79 -8.77 -35.55
CA GLY A 46 -78.23 -7.66 -34.74
C GLY A 46 -78.06 -6.31 -35.45
N GLY A 47 -78.71 -5.27 -34.93
CA GLY A 47 -78.78 -3.93 -35.53
C GLY A 47 -77.53 -3.03 -35.42
N SER A 48 -76.36 -3.53 -35.02
CA SER A 48 -75.13 -2.70 -34.92
C SER A 48 -74.41 -2.51 -36.27
N THR A 49 -74.42 -3.53 -37.14
CA THR A 49 -73.77 -3.53 -38.46
C THR A 49 -74.49 -2.66 -39.49
N LEU A 50 -75.83 -2.56 -39.38
CA LEU A 50 -76.68 -1.62 -40.13
C LEU A 50 -76.25 -0.16 -39.96
N SER A 51 -75.69 0.21 -38.80
CA SER A 51 -75.21 1.58 -38.57
C SER A 51 -73.92 1.90 -39.34
N SER A 52 -73.02 0.92 -39.51
CA SER A 52 -71.76 1.10 -40.27
C SER A 52 -72.03 1.12 -41.78
N LEU A 53 -72.93 0.23 -42.25
CA LEU A 53 -73.40 0.25 -43.63
C LEU A 53 -74.11 1.58 -43.96
N ASP A 54 -74.95 2.07 -43.05
CA ASP A 54 -75.63 3.35 -43.23
C ASP A 54 -74.70 4.56 -43.16
N SER A 55 -73.60 4.51 -42.40
CA SER A 55 -72.56 5.54 -42.47
C SER A 55 -71.82 5.51 -43.82
N CYS A 56 -71.47 4.33 -44.31
CA CYS A 56 -70.78 4.16 -45.60
C CYS A 56 -71.67 4.60 -46.77
N LEU A 57 -72.96 4.27 -46.75
CA LEU A 57 -73.91 4.68 -47.80
C LEU A 57 -74.25 6.18 -47.80
N ARG A 58 -73.94 6.89 -46.71
CA ARG A 58 -74.11 8.36 -46.60
C ARG A 58 -72.86 9.15 -46.96
N ASP A 59 -71.70 8.50 -47.09
CA ASP A 59 -70.46 9.18 -47.46
C ASP A 59 -70.53 9.79 -48.86
N ALA A 60 -69.96 10.99 -49.02
CA ALA A 60 -70.04 11.74 -50.28
C ALA A 60 -69.36 10.98 -51.45
N THR A 61 -68.29 10.25 -51.16
CA THR A 61 -67.52 9.47 -52.14
C THR A 61 -68.29 8.26 -52.65
N THR A 62 -69.06 7.59 -51.79
CA THR A 62 -69.85 6.41 -52.16
C THR A 62 -71.10 6.80 -52.95
N VAL A 63 -71.74 7.92 -52.60
CA VAL A 63 -72.86 8.47 -53.37
C VAL A 63 -72.39 8.92 -54.76
N GLU A 64 -71.18 9.50 -54.88
CA GLU A 64 -70.57 9.81 -56.17
C GLU A 64 -70.25 8.55 -56.98
N ALA A 65 -69.72 7.49 -56.36
CA ALA A 65 -69.47 6.20 -57.01
C ALA A 65 -70.78 5.55 -57.51
N ILE A 66 -71.88 5.65 -56.74
CA ILE A 66 -73.21 5.16 -57.16
C ILE A 66 -73.76 6.00 -58.31
N LYS A 67 -73.57 7.33 -58.31
CA LYS A 67 -73.97 8.20 -59.43
C LYS A 67 -73.17 7.92 -60.70
N ARG A 68 -71.85 7.70 -60.56
CA ARG A 68 -70.98 7.26 -61.68
C ARG A 68 -71.44 5.92 -62.19
N PHE A 69 -71.70 4.96 -61.30
CA PHE A 69 -72.28 3.69 -61.68
C PHE A 69 -73.57 3.94 -62.46
N ILE A 70 -74.59 4.63 -61.95
CA ILE A 70 -75.88 4.82 -62.66
C ILE A 70 -75.73 5.44 -64.06
N SER A 71 -74.87 6.45 -64.23
CA SER A 71 -74.80 7.30 -65.43
C SER A 71 -73.69 6.98 -66.43
N ASP A 72 -72.55 6.45 -65.98
CA ASP A 72 -71.34 6.30 -66.80
C ASP A 72 -71.27 4.92 -67.49
N HIS A 73 -70.87 4.93 -68.76
CA HIS A 73 -70.66 3.72 -69.56
C HIS A 73 -69.38 2.97 -69.16
N GLN A 74 -68.35 3.68 -68.67
CA GLN A 74 -67.04 3.10 -68.37
C GLN A 74 -67.00 2.34 -67.03
N SER A 75 -68.02 2.50 -66.17
CA SER A 75 -68.13 1.79 -64.88
C SER A 75 -69.27 0.76 -64.88
N PRO A 76 -69.08 -0.42 -65.51
CA PRO A 76 -70.13 -1.44 -65.59
C PRO A 76 -70.31 -2.21 -64.27
N VAL A 77 -69.44 -2.04 -63.27
CA VAL A 77 -69.47 -2.82 -62.02
C VAL A 77 -69.49 -1.90 -60.81
N LEU A 78 -70.29 -2.29 -59.81
CA LEU A 78 -70.28 -1.71 -58.47
C LEU A 78 -69.97 -2.83 -57.48
N VAL A 79 -68.97 -2.62 -56.63
CA VAL A 79 -68.53 -3.59 -55.62
C VAL A 79 -68.83 -3.02 -54.24
N LEU A 80 -69.50 -3.81 -53.41
CA LEU A 80 -69.68 -3.56 -51.99
C LEU A 80 -68.87 -4.58 -51.22
N GLU A 81 -67.76 -4.16 -50.61
CA GLU A 81 -66.89 -5.02 -49.80
C GLU A 81 -67.25 -4.87 -48.32
N ARG A 82 -67.46 -5.98 -47.63
CA ARG A 82 -67.50 -6.06 -46.17
C ARG A 82 -66.15 -6.59 -45.70
N ILE A 83 -65.48 -5.81 -44.85
CA ILE A 83 -64.22 -6.18 -44.21
C ILE A 83 -64.52 -6.34 -42.71
N PRO A 84 -64.52 -7.56 -42.16
CA PRO A 84 -64.64 -7.75 -40.72
C PRO A 84 -63.37 -7.21 -40.03
N THR A 85 -63.53 -6.27 -39.10
CA THR A 85 -62.41 -5.80 -38.26
C THR A 85 -62.26 -6.73 -37.08
N VAL A 86 -61.42 -7.76 -37.23
CA VAL A 86 -60.89 -8.49 -36.07
C VAL A 86 -59.79 -7.61 -35.48
N ARG A 87 -59.90 -7.25 -34.19
CA ARG A 87 -58.73 -6.74 -33.46
C ARG A 87 -57.73 -7.89 -33.40
N ASP A 88 -56.67 -7.81 -34.17
CA ASP A 88 -55.50 -8.66 -33.96
C ASP A 88 -54.90 -8.24 -32.60
N GLU A 89 -55.26 -8.97 -31.54
CA GLU A 89 -54.57 -8.89 -30.26
C GLU A 89 -53.15 -9.46 -30.44
N ASP A 90 -52.18 -8.55 -30.40
CA ASP A 90 -50.79 -8.86 -30.07
C ASP A 90 -50.75 -9.68 -28.78
N GLY A 91 -49.97 -10.77 -28.78
CA GLY A 91 -49.85 -11.62 -27.60
C GLY A 91 -49.23 -10.90 -26.41
N GLU A 92 -50.07 -10.47 -25.46
CA GLU A 92 -49.75 -10.43 -24.04
C GLU A 92 -50.99 -10.81 -23.21
N MET A 93 -50.79 -11.81 -22.35
CA MET A 93 -51.79 -12.47 -21.51
C MET A 93 -52.55 -11.52 -20.58
N SER A 94 -53.88 -11.55 -20.61
CA SER A 94 -54.68 -11.45 -19.38
C SER A 94 -55.99 -12.23 -19.52
N SER A 95 -56.14 -13.26 -18.69
CA SER A 95 -57.29 -14.15 -18.68
C SER A 95 -58.46 -13.52 -17.92
N THR A 96 -59.48 -13.01 -18.61
CA THR A 96 -60.89 -13.10 -18.19
C THR A 96 -61.78 -12.82 -19.40
N GLU A 97 -62.41 -13.84 -20.00
CA GLU A 97 -63.56 -13.63 -20.88
C GLU A 97 -64.75 -14.46 -20.39
N SER A 98 -65.76 -13.73 -19.95
CA SER A 98 -67.16 -14.08 -20.19
C SER A 98 -67.74 -12.91 -20.98
N GLU A 99 -68.58 -13.22 -21.97
CA GLU A 99 -69.51 -12.35 -22.71
C GLU A 99 -69.10 -11.92 -24.14
N LEU A 100 -69.47 -12.76 -25.11
CA LEU A 100 -70.09 -12.43 -26.41
C LEU A 100 -69.67 -11.09 -27.07
N GLU A 101 -68.54 -11.09 -27.77
CA GLU A 101 -68.13 -9.97 -28.62
C GLU A 101 -68.84 -9.99 -29.99
N THR A 102 -69.55 -8.92 -30.31
CA THR A 102 -70.16 -8.67 -31.62
C THR A 102 -69.10 -8.21 -32.63
N GLU A 103 -68.95 -8.92 -33.76
CA GLU A 103 -68.05 -8.53 -34.86
C GLU A 103 -68.44 -7.16 -35.44
N ASN A 104 -67.59 -6.15 -35.30
CA ASN A 104 -67.71 -4.90 -36.06
C ASN A 104 -67.12 -5.11 -37.46
N ALA A 105 -67.86 -4.71 -38.50
CA ALA A 105 -67.43 -4.79 -39.90
C ALA A 105 -67.46 -3.41 -40.56
N THR A 106 -66.44 -3.10 -41.36
CA THR A 106 -66.40 -1.89 -42.20
C THR A 106 -66.86 -2.22 -43.62
N TYR A 107 -67.64 -1.31 -44.21
CA TYR A 107 -68.12 -1.44 -45.57
C TYR A 107 -67.41 -0.43 -46.47
N ASN A 108 -66.96 -0.88 -47.65
CA ASN A 108 -66.38 -0.02 -48.68
C ASN A 108 -67.09 -0.24 -50.02
N LEU A 109 -67.32 0.82 -50.78
CA LEU A 109 -67.97 0.76 -52.08
C LEU A 109 -67.05 1.31 -53.18
N SER A 110 -66.72 0.47 -54.16
CA SER A 110 -65.82 0.79 -55.27
C SER A 110 -66.45 0.48 -56.63
N THR A 111 -65.95 1.12 -57.69
CA THR A 111 -66.36 0.85 -59.08
C THR A 111 -65.45 -0.13 -59.80
N GLU A 112 -64.41 -0.62 -59.12
CA GLU A 112 -63.42 -1.57 -59.65
C GLU A 112 -63.36 -2.82 -58.76
N VAL A 113 -63.22 -3.98 -59.40
CA VAL A 113 -63.11 -5.26 -58.72
C VAL A 113 -61.68 -5.47 -58.23
N HIS A 114 -61.49 -5.44 -56.93
CA HIS A 114 -60.21 -5.68 -56.27
C HIS A 114 -60.33 -6.83 -55.27
N PHE A 115 -59.21 -7.50 -55.00
CA PHE A 115 -59.11 -8.47 -53.92
C PHE A 115 -58.39 -7.80 -52.75
N SER A 116 -59.13 -7.44 -51.71
CA SER A 116 -58.57 -6.73 -50.54
C SER A 116 -58.08 -7.68 -49.45
N SER A 117 -58.87 -8.70 -49.08
CA SER A 117 -58.50 -9.66 -48.02
C SER A 117 -59.16 -11.02 -48.21
N GLN A 118 -58.55 -12.08 -47.69
CA GLN A 118 -59.12 -13.44 -47.67
C GLN A 118 -60.41 -13.54 -46.83
N LYS A 119 -60.60 -12.61 -45.88
CA LYS A 119 -61.80 -12.50 -45.03
C LYS A 119 -62.79 -11.44 -45.52
N ALA A 120 -62.50 -10.76 -46.64
CA ALA A 120 -63.44 -9.80 -47.19
C ALA A 120 -64.50 -10.55 -48.01
N SER A 121 -65.77 -10.25 -47.74
CA SER A 121 -66.89 -10.71 -48.55
C SER A 121 -67.38 -9.55 -49.40
N SER A 122 -67.39 -9.72 -50.73
CA SER A 122 -67.72 -8.64 -51.66
C SER A 122 -68.95 -8.99 -52.49
N ILE A 123 -69.88 -8.05 -52.65
CA ILE A 123 -71.00 -8.16 -53.60
C ILE A 123 -70.66 -7.34 -54.84
N LEU A 124 -70.70 -7.98 -56.01
CA LEU A 124 -70.56 -7.31 -57.29
C LEU A 124 -71.90 -7.17 -57.97
N LEU A 125 -72.23 -5.97 -58.39
CA LEU A 125 -73.38 -5.63 -59.22
C LEU A 125 -72.90 -5.19 -60.61
N ILE A 126 -73.30 -5.96 -61.63
CA ILE A 126 -72.88 -5.74 -63.02
C ILE A 126 -74.03 -5.20 -63.86
N LYS A 127 -73.76 -4.10 -64.57
CA LYS A 127 -74.55 -3.45 -65.62
C LYS A 127 -75.04 -4.40 -66.70
N ARG A 128 -76.35 -4.58 -66.91
CA ARG A 128 -76.87 -5.20 -68.16
C ARG A 128 -77.03 -4.18 -69.29
N SER A 129 -77.41 -2.94 -68.98
CA SER A 129 -77.62 -1.82 -69.91
C SER A 129 -76.64 -0.66 -69.64
N HIS A 130 -76.52 0.26 -70.60
CA HIS A 130 -75.60 1.41 -70.52
C HIS A 130 -75.89 2.34 -69.34
N ALA A 131 -77.16 2.55 -69.01
CA ALA A 131 -77.61 3.31 -67.83
C ALA A 131 -78.68 2.52 -67.08
N ILE A 132 -78.89 2.88 -65.80
CA ILE A 132 -80.00 2.34 -64.99
C ILE A 132 -81.20 3.27 -65.15
N GLU A 133 -82.23 2.77 -65.82
CA GLU A 133 -83.47 3.52 -66.13
C GLU A 133 -84.43 3.47 -64.93
N ALA A 134 -85.13 4.57 -64.65
CA ALA A 134 -86.12 4.65 -63.57
C ALA A 134 -87.39 3.81 -63.84
N ASP A 135 -87.76 3.61 -65.11
CA ASP A 135 -89.00 2.95 -65.52
C ASP A 135 -89.00 1.43 -65.33
N LYS A 136 -87.82 0.80 -65.20
CA LYS A 136 -87.67 -0.66 -65.08
C LYS A 136 -87.13 -1.05 -63.71
N PRO A 137 -87.57 -2.18 -63.12
CA PRO A 137 -87.05 -2.63 -61.83
C PRO A 137 -85.55 -2.93 -61.90
N ILE A 138 -84.80 -2.45 -60.91
CA ILE A 138 -83.32 -2.56 -60.83
C ILE A 138 -82.85 -4.03 -60.93
N VAL A 139 -83.63 -4.98 -60.39
CA VAL A 139 -83.32 -6.42 -60.43
C VAL A 139 -83.14 -6.96 -61.86
N GLN A 140 -83.87 -6.44 -62.84
CA GLN A 140 -83.77 -6.91 -64.24
C GLN A 140 -82.59 -6.27 -65.00
N GLN A 141 -82.07 -5.16 -64.48
CA GLN A 141 -81.01 -4.36 -65.09
C GLN A 141 -79.61 -4.71 -64.56
N VAL A 142 -79.51 -5.49 -63.47
CA VAL A 142 -78.25 -5.76 -62.77
C VAL A 142 -78.05 -7.28 -62.57
N ARG A 143 -76.84 -7.78 -62.81
CA ARG A 143 -76.42 -9.14 -62.42
C ARG A 143 -75.63 -9.09 -61.13
N MET A 144 -75.84 -10.08 -60.27
CA MET A 144 -75.16 -10.16 -58.97
C MET A 144 -74.20 -11.35 -58.94
N ILE A 145 -72.99 -11.12 -58.45
CA ILE A 145 -71.99 -12.15 -58.12
C ILE A 145 -71.48 -11.86 -56.71
N SER A 146 -71.56 -12.82 -55.81
CA SER A 146 -70.92 -12.74 -54.50
C SER A 146 -69.48 -13.25 -54.58
N LEU A 147 -68.50 -12.57 -54.04
CA LEU A 147 -67.18 -13.14 -53.74
C LEU A 147 -67.18 -13.44 -52.24
N THR A 148 -67.39 -14.71 -51.92
CA THR A 148 -67.39 -15.19 -50.53
C THR A 148 -65.96 -15.32 -50.00
N GLU A 149 -65.85 -15.34 -48.67
CA GLU A 149 -64.57 -15.54 -47.97
C GLU A 149 -63.89 -16.83 -48.44
N GLY A 150 -62.58 -16.75 -48.74
CA GLY A 150 -61.80 -17.88 -49.24
C GLY A 150 -60.72 -17.51 -50.25
N ASN A 151 -59.98 -18.53 -50.71
CA ASN A 151 -58.95 -18.35 -51.72
C ASN A 151 -59.61 -17.98 -53.07
N PRO A 152 -59.18 -16.89 -53.75
CA PRO A 152 -59.73 -16.51 -55.07
C PRO A 152 -59.72 -17.64 -56.10
N TYR A 153 -58.70 -18.51 -56.04
CA TYR A 153 -58.63 -19.65 -56.96
C TYR A 153 -59.74 -20.68 -56.72
N GLU A 154 -60.18 -20.84 -55.47
CA GLU A 154 -61.26 -21.77 -55.10
C GLU A 154 -62.64 -21.20 -55.43
N THR A 155 -62.86 -19.92 -55.14
CA THR A 155 -64.10 -19.23 -55.51
C THR A 155 -64.25 -19.15 -57.03
N LEU A 156 -63.18 -18.83 -57.76
CA LEU A 156 -63.18 -18.87 -59.23
C LEU A 156 -63.34 -20.29 -59.77
N HIS A 157 -62.67 -21.30 -59.18
CA HIS A 157 -62.83 -22.69 -59.60
C HIS A 157 -64.27 -23.17 -59.40
N SER A 158 -64.90 -22.88 -58.26
CA SER A 158 -66.30 -23.22 -58.00
C SER A 158 -67.25 -22.50 -58.96
N TYR A 159 -67.04 -21.21 -59.26
CA TYR A 159 -67.84 -20.50 -60.26
C TYR A 159 -67.69 -21.07 -61.66
N VAL A 160 -66.47 -21.38 -62.08
CA VAL A 160 -66.23 -21.94 -63.42
C VAL A 160 -66.77 -23.36 -63.53
N SER A 161 -66.51 -24.23 -62.56
CA SER A 161 -66.93 -25.64 -62.56
C SER A 161 -68.44 -25.83 -62.37
N SER A 162 -69.06 -25.05 -61.48
CA SER A 162 -70.44 -25.29 -61.02
C SER A 162 -71.46 -24.38 -61.70
N ALA A 163 -71.09 -23.15 -62.09
CA ALA A 163 -72.02 -22.21 -62.72
C ALA A 163 -71.76 -22.05 -64.21
N VAL A 164 -70.53 -21.67 -64.60
CA VAL A 164 -70.23 -21.30 -66.00
C VAL A 164 -70.15 -22.52 -66.92
N ALA A 165 -69.41 -23.56 -66.55
CA ALA A 165 -69.26 -24.76 -67.38
C ALA A 165 -70.58 -25.50 -67.61
N PRO A 166 -71.42 -25.74 -66.58
CA PRO A 166 -72.69 -26.44 -66.76
C PRO A 166 -73.71 -25.59 -67.51
N TYR A 167 -73.73 -24.27 -67.28
CA TYR A 167 -74.59 -23.35 -68.03
C TYR A 167 -74.21 -23.26 -69.51
N PHE A 168 -72.90 -23.23 -69.82
CA PHE A 168 -72.45 -23.25 -71.21
C PHE A 168 -72.76 -24.61 -71.88
N LYS A 169 -72.61 -25.72 -71.15
CA LYS A 169 -73.01 -27.06 -71.62
C LYS A 169 -74.52 -27.17 -71.82
N SER A 170 -75.34 -26.62 -70.93
CA SER A 170 -76.80 -26.60 -71.09
C SER A 170 -77.20 -25.71 -72.25
N TYR A 171 -76.55 -24.56 -72.43
CA TYR A 171 -76.76 -23.69 -73.60
C TYR A 171 -76.44 -24.41 -74.91
N ILE A 172 -75.33 -25.16 -74.98
CA ILE A 172 -75.00 -25.98 -76.15
C ILE A 172 -76.07 -27.07 -76.38
N ARG A 173 -76.60 -27.67 -75.30
CA ARG A 173 -77.63 -28.72 -75.37
C ARG A 173 -79.01 -28.16 -75.79
N GLU A 174 -79.46 -27.05 -75.21
CA GLU A 174 -80.77 -26.43 -75.46
C GLU A 174 -80.82 -25.65 -76.77
N SER A 175 -79.68 -25.10 -77.22
CA SER A 175 -79.60 -24.41 -78.51
C SER A 175 -79.92 -25.35 -79.69
N GLY A 176 -79.99 -26.67 -79.48
CA GLY A 176 -80.71 -27.60 -80.38
C GLY A 176 -80.27 -27.60 -81.85
N ARG A 177 -79.12 -27.02 -82.17
CA ARG A 177 -78.56 -26.87 -83.53
C ARG A 177 -77.48 -27.93 -83.79
N GLY A 178 -77.81 -29.17 -83.47
CA GLY A 178 -76.88 -30.31 -83.47
C GLY A 178 -76.44 -30.83 -84.84
N ASP A 179 -76.87 -30.28 -85.97
CA ASP A 179 -76.58 -30.92 -87.28
C ASP A 179 -76.29 -29.99 -88.48
N SER A 180 -76.26 -28.66 -88.32
CA SER A 180 -76.14 -27.72 -89.46
C SER A 180 -75.03 -26.68 -89.34
N TYR A 181 -73.89 -27.05 -88.72
CA TYR A 181 -72.72 -26.16 -88.59
C TYR A 181 -71.39 -26.91 -88.84
N ARG A 182 -71.35 -27.76 -89.86
CA ARG A 182 -70.10 -28.27 -90.44
C ARG A 182 -69.44 -27.16 -91.27
N ASP A 183 -68.85 -26.14 -90.62
CA ASP A 183 -67.54 -25.56 -90.99
C ASP A 183 -67.18 -24.25 -90.25
N GLY A 184 -68.13 -23.56 -89.63
CA GLY A 184 -67.91 -22.17 -89.19
C GLY A 184 -67.44 -21.95 -87.75
N ASP A 185 -67.77 -22.83 -86.80
CA ASP A 185 -67.66 -22.47 -85.38
C ASP A 185 -66.98 -23.55 -84.52
N LYS A 186 -65.69 -23.78 -84.82
CA LYS A 186 -64.77 -24.56 -83.96
C LYS A 186 -64.55 -23.89 -82.58
N LEU A 187 -65.02 -22.66 -82.39
CA LEU A 187 -64.83 -21.88 -81.19
C LEU A 187 -65.63 -22.44 -80.01
N ALA A 188 -66.89 -22.86 -80.17
CA ALA A 188 -67.69 -23.31 -79.02
C ALA A 188 -67.11 -24.56 -78.31
N PRO A 189 -66.73 -25.65 -79.02
CA PRO A 189 -66.04 -26.78 -78.39
C PRO A 189 -64.60 -26.45 -77.95
N SER A 190 -63.96 -25.47 -78.59
CA SER A 190 -62.63 -24.96 -78.19
C SER A 190 -62.71 -24.16 -76.89
N VAL A 191 -63.77 -23.37 -76.71
CA VAL A 191 -64.08 -22.64 -75.48
C VAL A 191 -64.40 -23.61 -74.37
N GLU A 192 -65.17 -24.69 -74.63
CA GLU A 192 -65.40 -25.75 -73.65
C GLU A 192 -64.08 -26.40 -73.20
N LYS A 193 -63.18 -26.72 -74.14
CA LYS A 193 -61.85 -27.25 -73.81
C LYS A 193 -61.04 -26.26 -72.99
N LYS A 194 -60.99 -24.99 -73.39
CA LYS A 194 -60.29 -23.94 -72.63
C LYS A 194 -60.89 -23.73 -71.25
N LEU A 195 -62.20 -23.87 -71.09
CA LEU A 195 -62.87 -23.76 -69.80
C LEU A 195 -62.50 -24.94 -68.90
N SER A 196 -62.40 -26.16 -69.45
CA SER A 196 -61.91 -27.33 -68.72
C SER A 196 -60.40 -27.25 -68.41
N GLU A 197 -59.58 -26.69 -69.32
CA GLU A 197 -58.16 -26.43 -69.07
C GLU A 197 -57.98 -25.38 -67.97
N LEU A 198 -58.83 -24.34 -67.95
CA LEU A 198 -58.85 -23.31 -66.91
C LEU A 198 -59.32 -23.89 -65.57
N GLU A 199 -60.35 -24.72 -65.56
CA GLU A 199 -60.84 -25.41 -64.37
C GLU A 199 -59.73 -26.25 -63.72
N ILE A 200 -59.03 -27.04 -64.53
CA ILE A 200 -57.88 -27.85 -64.11
C ILE A 200 -56.70 -26.96 -63.68
N GLY A 201 -56.41 -25.88 -64.40
CA GLY A 201 -55.34 -24.94 -64.07
C GLY A 201 -55.57 -24.22 -62.74
N LEU A 202 -56.79 -23.80 -62.45
CA LEU A 202 -57.18 -23.21 -61.16
C LEU A 202 -57.07 -24.22 -60.03
N LEU A 203 -57.46 -25.48 -60.28
CA LEU A 203 -57.30 -26.57 -59.30
C LEU A 203 -55.83 -26.89 -59.02
N HIS A 204 -54.96 -26.88 -60.04
CA HIS A 204 -53.52 -27.07 -59.87
C HIS A 204 -52.87 -25.95 -59.03
N LEU A 205 -53.28 -24.71 -59.27
CA LEU A 205 -52.83 -23.56 -58.48
C LEU A 205 -53.34 -23.64 -57.04
N GLN A 206 -54.56 -24.14 -56.81
CA GLN A 206 -55.10 -24.38 -55.47
C GLN A 206 -54.29 -25.45 -54.71
N GLN A 207 -53.89 -26.53 -55.38
CA GLN A 207 -53.19 -27.65 -54.75
C GLN A 207 -51.66 -27.50 -54.70
N ASN A 208 -51.09 -26.47 -55.32
CA ASN A 208 -49.64 -26.33 -55.54
C ASN A 208 -49.00 -27.58 -56.18
N ILE A 209 -49.78 -28.36 -56.94
CA ILE A 209 -49.28 -29.54 -57.66
C ILE A 209 -48.92 -29.08 -59.07
N GLU A 210 -47.63 -28.83 -59.29
CA GLU A 210 -47.07 -28.36 -60.57
C GLU A 210 -47.14 -29.43 -61.68
N ILE A 211 -47.50 -30.69 -61.34
CA ILE A 211 -47.44 -31.84 -62.25
C ILE A 211 -48.86 -32.33 -62.59
N PRO A 212 -49.29 -32.27 -63.86
CA PRO A 212 -50.63 -32.69 -64.27
C PRO A 212 -50.81 -34.22 -64.17
N GLU A 213 -51.95 -34.66 -63.63
CA GLU A 213 -52.32 -36.09 -63.65
C GLU A 213 -52.83 -36.50 -65.05
N ILE A 214 -52.05 -37.32 -65.76
CA ILE A 214 -52.41 -37.77 -67.12
C ILE A 214 -53.41 -38.92 -67.06
N HIS A 215 -54.51 -38.75 -67.79
CA HIS A 215 -55.45 -39.81 -68.12
C HIS A 215 -55.22 -40.27 -69.55
N LEU A 216 -54.99 -41.58 -69.75
CA LEU A 216 -54.81 -42.20 -71.07
C LEU A 216 -56.17 -42.73 -71.56
N PRO A 217 -56.89 -42.04 -72.48
CA PRO A 217 -58.18 -42.51 -72.94
C PRO A 217 -58.03 -43.71 -73.87
N ALA A 218 -58.58 -44.87 -73.49
CA ALA A 218 -58.68 -46.04 -74.35
C ALA A 218 -59.88 -45.94 -75.30
N HIS A 219 -59.81 -46.66 -76.42
CA HIS A 219 -60.90 -46.69 -77.39
C HIS A 219 -62.14 -47.38 -76.76
N PRO A 220 -63.37 -46.84 -76.89
CA PRO A 220 -64.57 -47.39 -76.25
C PRO A 220 -64.82 -48.87 -76.58
N ILE A 221 -64.46 -49.32 -77.78
CA ILE A 221 -64.56 -50.73 -78.22
C ILE A 221 -63.59 -51.63 -77.44
N VAL A 222 -62.37 -51.15 -77.19
CA VAL A 222 -61.37 -51.89 -76.42
C VAL A 222 -61.79 -51.99 -74.95
N GLN A 223 -62.33 -50.90 -74.39
CA GLN A 223 -62.91 -50.93 -73.04
C GLN A 223 -64.11 -51.86 -72.95
N ALA A 224 -64.96 -51.93 -73.97
CA ALA A 224 -66.08 -52.87 -74.01
C ALA A 224 -65.63 -54.34 -74.08
N VAL A 225 -64.58 -54.64 -74.85
CA VAL A 225 -63.98 -55.98 -74.92
C VAL A 225 -63.35 -56.37 -73.58
N ILE A 226 -62.70 -55.43 -72.90
CA ILE A 226 -62.09 -55.68 -71.59
C ILE A 226 -63.15 -55.87 -70.50
N LYS A 227 -64.25 -55.12 -70.54
CA LYS A 227 -65.41 -55.35 -69.65
C LYS A 227 -65.99 -56.74 -69.84
N LYS A 228 -66.16 -57.19 -71.09
CA LYS A 228 -66.61 -58.56 -71.40
C LYS A 228 -65.62 -59.63 -70.95
N ALA A 229 -64.32 -59.41 -71.17
CA ALA A 229 -63.28 -60.34 -70.74
C ALA A 229 -63.12 -60.40 -69.20
N ALA A 230 -63.35 -59.27 -68.52
CA ALA A 230 -63.38 -59.18 -67.06
C ALA A 230 -64.61 -59.88 -66.47
N GLU A 231 -65.78 -59.76 -67.11
CA GLU A 231 -67.00 -60.52 -66.77
C GLU A 231 -66.78 -62.04 -66.92
N GLU A 232 -65.90 -62.46 -67.85
CA GLU A 232 -65.50 -63.86 -68.07
C GLU A 232 -64.27 -64.31 -67.24
N ASN A 233 -63.73 -63.47 -66.34
CA ASN A 233 -62.52 -63.74 -65.53
C ASN A 233 -61.31 -64.22 -66.34
N ARG A 234 -61.16 -63.75 -67.59
CA ARG A 234 -60.08 -64.15 -68.50
C ARG A 234 -59.26 -62.93 -68.92
N LYS A 235 -57.94 -63.09 -69.01
CA LYS A 235 -57.08 -62.05 -69.61
C LYS A 235 -57.47 -61.86 -71.09
N PRO A 236 -57.75 -60.63 -71.53
CA PRO A 236 -58.23 -60.38 -72.88
C PRO A 236 -57.13 -60.71 -73.90
N LYS A 237 -57.47 -61.38 -75.00
CA LYS A 237 -56.51 -61.78 -76.05
C LYS A 237 -56.77 -61.04 -77.36
N VAL A 238 -55.74 -60.94 -78.20
CA VAL A 238 -55.83 -60.35 -79.56
C VAL A 238 -56.93 -61.00 -80.43
N GLY A 239 -57.24 -62.28 -80.19
CA GLY A 239 -58.31 -62.99 -80.89
C GLY A 239 -59.73 -62.49 -80.58
N ASP A 240 -59.95 -61.85 -79.43
CA ASP A 240 -61.27 -61.34 -79.02
C ASP A 240 -61.66 -60.05 -79.79
N LEU A 241 -60.72 -59.47 -80.54
CA LEU A 241 -60.93 -58.31 -81.41
C LEU A 241 -61.36 -58.69 -82.84
N SER A 242 -61.25 -59.97 -83.25
CA SER A 242 -61.72 -60.53 -84.55
C SER A 242 -61.32 -59.71 -85.81
N ASP A 243 -62.08 -59.81 -86.92
CA ASP A 243 -61.83 -59.16 -88.24
C ASP A 243 -61.56 -57.64 -88.19
N ARG A 244 -61.89 -57.00 -87.07
CA ARG A 244 -61.62 -55.57 -86.82
C ARG A 244 -60.15 -55.27 -86.57
N VAL A 245 -59.31 -56.29 -86.34
CA VAL A 245 -57.85 -56.14 -86.30
C VAL A 245 -57.27 -55.89 -87.70
N GLU A 246 -58.02 -56.21 -88.77
CA GLU A 246 -57.62 -55.92 -90.15
C GLU A 246 -58.16 -54.56 -90.66
N ASP A 247 -59.09 -53.94 -89.93
CA ASP A 247 -59.69 -52.66 -90.29
C ASP A 247 -58.68 -51.50 -90.21
N SER A 248 -58.31 -50.97 -91.37
CA SER A 248 -57.35 -49.88 -91.50
C SER A 248 -57.78 -48.58 -90.82
N SER A 249 -59.09 -48.31 -90.74
CA SER A 249 -59.68 -47.14 -90.07
C SER A 249 -59.58 -47.24 -88.56
N PHE A 250 -59.88 -48.40 -88.00
CA PHE A 250 -59.79 -48.71 -86.57
C PHE A 250 -58.33 -48.70 -86.10
N LEU A 251 -57.42 -49.34 -86.85
CA LEU A 251 -55.99 -49.28 -86.57
C LEU A 251 -55.43 -47.84 -86.68
N ASN A 252 -55.94 -47.01 -87.59
CA ASN A 252 -55.56 -45.58 -87.68
C ASN A 252 -56.04 -44.79 -86.46
N GLN A 253 -57.24 -45.07 -85.95
CA GLN A 253 -57.75 -44.42 -84.73
C GLN A 253 -56.97 -44.85 -83.49
N LEU A 254 -56.63 -46.14 -83.36
CA LEU A 254 -55.77 -46.64 -82.29
C LEU A 254 -54.37 -46.03 -82.38
N GLN A 255 -53.77 -45.98 -83.57
CA GLN A 255 -52.47 -45.33 -83.78
C GLN A 255 -52.49 -43.84 -83.40
N ASN A 256 -53.57 -43.11 -83.74
CA ASN A 256 -53.73 -41.72 -83.32
C ASN A 256 -53.92 -41.57 -81.80
N GLY A 257 -54.60 -42.53 -81.16
CA GLY A 257 -54.70 -42.62 -79.70
C GLY A 257 -53.33 -42.82 -79.05
N VAL A 258 -52.55 -43.78 -79.54
CA VAL A 258 -51.17 -44.04 -79.07
C VAL A 258 -50.27 -42.83 -79.31
N ASN A 259 -50.35 -42.17 -80.47
CA ASN A 259 -49.58 -40.94 -80.72
C ASN A 259 -49.96 -39.79 -79.77
N ARG A 260 -51.22 -39.69 -79.32
CA ARG A 260 -51.62 -38.74 -78.27
C ARG A 260 -51.04 -39.15 -76.92
N TRP A 261 -51.08 -40.44 -76.58
CA TRP A 261 -50.45 -40.95 -75.36
C TRP A 261 -48.94 -40.65 -75.32
N ILE A 262 -48.23 -40.81 -76.44
CA ILE A 262 -46.80 -40.45 -76.54
C ILE A 262 -46.61 -38.97 -76.23
N ARG A 263 -47.43 -38.08 -76.80
CA ARG A 263 -47.31 -36.63 -76.53
C ARG A 263 -47.62 -36.27 -75.08
N GLU A 264 -48.63 -36.87 -74.48
CA GLU A 264 -48.96 -36.62 -73.06
C GLU A 264 -47.86 -37.17 -72.14
N ILE A 265 -47.37 -38.39 -72.37
CA ILE A 265 -46.25 -38.96 -71.61
C ILE A 265 -45.00 -38.09 -71.78
N GLN A 266 -44.70 -37.62 -73.00
CA GLN A 266 -43.57 -36.73 -73.26
C GLN A 266 -43.69 -35.39 -72.54
N LYS A 267 -44.89 -34.85 -72.31
CA LYS A 267 -45.05 -33.62 -71.52
C LYS A 267 -44.58 -33.81 -70.09
N VAL A 268 -44.85 -34.98 -69.48
CA VAL A 268 -44.39 -35.27 -68.11
C VAL A 268 -42.93 -35.71 -68.07
N THR A 269 -42.44 -36.48 -69.05
CA THR A 269 -41.03 -36.91 -69.04
C THR A 269 -40.05 -35.82 -69.44
N LYS A 270 -40.50 -34.78 -70.17
CA LYS A 270 -39.72 -33.57 -70.48
C LYS A 270 -39.96 -32.44 -69.47
N LEU A 271 -40.83 -32.65 -68.48
CA LEU A 271 -41.08 -31.70 -67.42
C LEU A 271 -39.82 -31.62 -66.54
N ASP A 272 -39.06 -30.55 -66.68
CA ASP A 272 -37.94 -30.25 -65.82
C ASP A 272 -38.06 -28.80 -65.34
N ARG A 273 -37.86 -28.62 -64.04
CA ARG A 273 -37.90 -27.31 -63.40
C ARG A 273 -36.48 -26.77 -63.27
N ASP A 274 -36.30 -25.48 -63.58
CA ASP A 274 -35.02 -24.81 -63.38
C ASP A 274 -34.74 -24.62 -61.86
N PRO A 275 -33.67 -25.21 -61.31
CA PRO A 275 -33.31 -25.04 -59.89
C PRO A 275 -32.84 -23.63 -59.53
N ALA A 276 -32.62 -22.74 -60.50
CA ALA A 276 -32.27 -21.35 -60.22
C ALA A 276 -33.46 -20.54 -59.65
N SER A 277 -34.70 -20.98 -59.93
CA SER A 277 -35.94 -20.30 -59.60
C SER A 277 -36.77 -21.08 -58.58
N GLY A 278 -36.71 -20.65 -57.32
CA GLY A 278 -37.48 -21.23 -56.21
C GLY A 278 -36.68 -21.46 -54.93
N THR A 279 -37.36 -22.06 -53.94
CA THR A 279 -36.75 -22.54 -52.69
C THR A 279 -36.34 -24.01 -52.82
N ALA A 280 -35.45 -24.48 -51.94
CA ALA A 280 -35.04 -25.89 -51.94
C ALA A 280 -36.22 -26.85 -51.70
N ILE A 281 -37.22 -26.43 -50.91
CA ILE A 281 -38.46 -27.21 -50.67
C ILE A 281 -39.19 -27.48 -51.98
N GLN A 282 -39.32 -26.47 -52.81
CA GLN A 282 -40.08 -26.58 -54.05
C GLN A 282 -39.42 -27.58 -55.00
N GLU A 283 -38.08 -27.59 -55.09
CA GLU A 283 -37.36 -28.60 -55.89
C GLU A 283 -37.52 -30.02 -55.32
N ILE A 284 -37.44 -30.20 -54.00
CA ILE A 284 -37.64 -31.51 -53.35
C ILE A 284 -39.06 -32.04 -53.60
N THR A 285 -40.06 -31.19 -53.39
CA THR A 285 -41.48 -31.55 -53.60
C THR A 285 -41.76 -31.86 -55.06
N PHE A 286 -41.14 -31.13 -55.99
CA PHE A 286 -41.23 -31.40 -57.43
C PHE A 286 -40.73 -32.80 -57.77
N TRP A 287 -39.53 -33.18 -57.33
CA TRP A 287 -38.97 -34.50 -57.63
C TRP A 287 -39.77 -35.65 -56.99
N LEU A 288 -40.26 -35.46 -55.76
CA LEU A 288 -41.12 -36.44 -55.09
C LEU A 288 -42.47 -36.60 -55.81
N ASN A 289 -43.05 -35.50 -56.25
CA ASN A 289 -44.29 -35.51 -57.02
C ASN A 289 -44.08 -36.11 -58.42
N LEU A 290 -42.92 -35.86 -59.04
CA LEU A 290 -42.57 -36.43 -60.35
C LEU A 290 -42.39 -37.94 -60.25
N GLU A 291 -41.77 -38.46 -59.18
CA GLU A 291 -41.71 -39.89 -58.90
C GLU A 291 -43.11 -40.51 -58.81
N ARG A 292 -43.99 -39.90 -58.00
CA ARG A 292 -45.38 -40.38 -57.84
C ARG A 292 -46.13 -40.37 -59.16
N ALA A 293 -45.98 -39.31 -59.95
CA ALA A 293 -46.62 -39.18 -61.26
C ALA A 293 -46.07 -40.22 -62.27
N LEU A 294 -44.75 -40.43 -62.32
CA LEU A 294 -44.13 -41.43 -63.19
C LEU A 294 -44.48 -42.86 -62.77
N LEU A 295 -44.57 -43.16 -61.47
CA LEU A 295 -45.04 -44.45 -60.96
C LEU A 295 -46.51 -44.70 -61.34
N LYS A 296 -47.38 -43.71 -61.19
CA LYS A 296 -48.77 -43.79 -61.65
C LYS A 296 -48.84 -44.02 -63.16
N LEU A 297 -48.04 -43.30 -63.96
CA LEU A 297 -47.94 -43.51 -65.41
C LEU A 297 -47.45 -44.90 -65.77
N TYR A 298 -46.47 -45.43 -65.04
CA TYR A 298 -45.97 -46.79 -65.23
C TYR A 298 -47.06 -47.83 -64.97
N GLN A 299 -47.80 -47.70 -63.87
CA GLN A 299 -48.98 -48.55 -63.58
C GLN A 299 -50.04 -48.44 -64.67
N LYS A 300 -50.26 -47.24 -65.22
CA LYS A 300 -51.21 -47.03 -66.33
C LYS A 300 -50.71 -47.64 -67.64
N ARG A 301 -49.39 -47.68 -67.90
CA ARG A 301 -48.82 -48.40 -69.06
C ARG A 301 -48.98 -49.91 -68.94
N GLU A 302 -48.80 -50.46 -67.73
CA GLU A 302 -49.00 -51.88 -67.44
C GLU A 302 -50.48 -52.30 -67.43
N SER A 303 -51.41 -51.35 -67.52
CA SER A 303 -52.83 -51.67 -67.58
C SER A 303 -53.17 -52.53 -68.80
N ASP A 304 -54.10 -53.47 -68.59
CA ASP A 304 -54.57 -54.40 -69.62
C ASP A 304 -55.18 -53.66 -70.83
N GLU A 305 -55.71 -52.45 -70.63
CA GLU A 305 -56.24 -51.57 -71.69
C GLU A 305 -55.15 -51.14 -72.68
N VAL A 306 -54.02 -50.67 -72.17
CA VAL A 306 -52.94 -50.14 -73.00
C VAL A 306 -52.16 -51.29 -73.64
N THR A 307 -51.86 -52.34 -72.90
CA THR A 307 -51.16 -53.52 -73.43
C THR A 307 -51.93 -54.19 -74.57
N LEU A 308 -53.26 -54.34 -74.44
CA LEU A 308 -54.10 -54.89 -75.50
C LEU A 308 -54.14 -54.00 -76.75
N THR A 309 -54.17 -52.67 -76.60
CA THR A 309 -54.09 -51.77 -77.77
C THR A 309 -52.74 -51.87 -78.49
N LEU A 310 -51.64 -52.05 -77.75
CA LEU A 310 -50.30 -52.23 -78.33
C LEU A 310 -50.16 -53.59 -79.01
N GLU A 311 -50.70 -54.66 -78.42
CA GLU A 311 -50.75 -55.99 -79.02
C GLU A 311 -51.62 -56.02 -80.29
N ALA A 312 -52.77 -55.33 -80.29
CA ALA A 312 -53.62 -55.18 -81.47
C ALA A 312 -52.91 -54.45 -82.62
N LEU A 313 -52.17 -53.37 -82.32
CA LEU A 313 -51.36 -52.66 -83.30
C LEU A 313 -50.15 -53.47 -83.81
N LYS A 314 -49.56 -54.32 -82.96
CA LYS A 314 -48.49 -55.25 -83.32
C LYS A 314 -48.98 -56.36 -84.26
N HIS A 315 -50.17 -56.91 -84.01
CA HIS A 315 -50.81 -57.89 -84.89
C HIS A 315 -51.23 -57.28 -86.23
N GLY A 316 -51.72 -56.03 -86.22
CA GLY A 316 -52.03 -55.24 -87.42
C GLY A 316 -50.82 -54.77 -88.24
N LYS A 317 -49.60 -55.29 -87.98
CA LYS A 317 -48.32 -54.95 -88.64
C LYS A 317 -47.93 -53.46 -88.58
N ARG A 318 -48.51 -52.67 -87.68
CA ARG A 318 -48.18 -51.24 -87.52
C ARG A 318 -47.11 -51.02 -86.47
N PHE A 319 -45.92 -51.55 -86.75
CA PHE A 319 -44.79 -51.53 -85.82
C PHE A 319 -44.28 -50.13 -85.49
N HIS A 320 -44.47 -49.14 -86.37
CA HIS A 320 -44.02 -47.76 -86.11
C HIS A 320 -44.63 -47.16 -84.84
N ALA A 321 -45.92 -47.40 -84.58
CA ALA A 321 -46.61 -46.84 -83.41
C ALA A 321 -46.25 -47.55 -82.10
N THR A 322 -45.98 -48.86 -82.16
CA THR A 322 -45.58 -49.65 -80.98
C THR A 322 -44.11 -49.41 -80.64
N VAL A 323 -43.24 -49.36 -81.66
CA VAL A 323 -41.82 -49.06 -81.45
C VAL A 323 -41.66 -47.62 -81.00
N SER A 324 -42.35 -46.64 -81.59
CA SER A 324 -42.32 -45.25 -81.11
C SER A 324 -42.88 -45.12 -79.70
N PHE A 325 -43.90 -45.88 -79.31
CA PHE A 325 -44.39 -45.88 -77.94
C PHE A 325 -43.34 -46.42 -76.94
N ASP A 326 -42.58 -47.45 -77.32
CA ASP A 326 -41.54 -48.02 -76.45
C ASP A 326 -40.24 -47.19 -76.43
N THR A 327 -39.87 -46.54 -77.54
CA THR A 327 -38.64 -45.72 -77.63
C THR A 327 -38.85 -44.26 -77.27
N ASP A 328 -39.92 -43.64 -77.75
CA ASP A 328 -40.10 -42.18 -77.73
C ASP A 328 -40.80 -41.67 -76.47
N THR A 329 -41.31 -42.57 -75.61
CA THR A 329 -41.93 -42.16 -74.35
C THR A 329 -40.93 -41.67 -73.33
N GLY A 330 -39.64 -42.04 -73.40
CA GLY A 330 -38.60 -41.60 -72.47
C GLY A 330 -38.84 -42.02 -71.00
N LEU A 331 -39.92 -42.74 -70.72
CA LEU A 331 -40.42 -43.08 -69.38
C LEU A 331 -39.39 -43.88 -68.59
N LYS A 332 -38.72 -44.85 -69.23
CA LYS A 332 -37.69 -45.68 -68.59
C LYS A 332 -36.48 -44.85 -68.17
N GLN A 333 -36.06 -43.91 -69.02
CA GLN A 333 -34.94 -43.01 -68.71
C GLN A 333 -35.32 -42.04 -67.58
N ALA A 334 -36.48 -41.40 -67.67
CA ALA A 334 -37.01 -40.51 -66.64
C ALA A 334 -37.19 -41.23 -65.29
N MET A 335 -37.65 -42.48 -65.29
CA MET A 335 -37.79 -43.26 -64.06
C MET A 335 -36.44 -43.61 -63.45
N THR A 336 -35.44 -43.98 -64.27
CA THR A 336 -34.08 -44.22 -63.77
C THR A 336 -33.44 -42.96 -63.20
N THR A 337 -33.61 -41.80 -63.84
CA THR A 337 -33.06 -40.54 -63.33
C THR A 337 -33.76 -40.08 -62.07
N VAL A 338 -35.10 -40.23 -61.99
CA VAL A 338 -35.87 -39.87 -60.79
C VAL A 338 -35.54 -40.80 -59.63
N ASN A 339 -35.44 -42.10 -59.83
CA ASN A 339 -35.01 -43.04 -58.78
C ASN A 339 -33.59 -42.76 -58.30
N ASP A 340 -32.67 -42.42 -59.22
CA ASP A 340 -31.30 -42.03 -58.87
C ASP A 340 -31.29 -40.74 -58.03
N TYR A 341 -32.17 -39.76 -58.33
CA TYR A 341 -32.26 -38.51 -57.56
C TYR A 341 -33.06 -38.66 -56.28
N ASN A 342 -33.98 -39.62 -56.19
CA ASN A 342 -34.80 -39.85 -55.01
C ASN A 342 -33.97 -40.24 -53.78
N VAL A 343 -32.83 -40.90 -53.98
CA VAL A 343 -31.85 -41.18 -52.91
C VAL A 343 -31.36 -39.89 -52.22
N LEU A 344 -31.36 -38.75 -52.94
CA LEU A 344 -31.00 -37.42 -52.44
C LEU A 344 -32.22 -36.58 -52.03
N MET A 345 -33.35 -36.70 -52.71
CA MET A 345 -34.53 -35.84 -52.46
C MET A 345 -35.43 -36.40 -51.35
N LYS A 346 -35.36 -37.71 -51.06
CA LYS A 346 -36.11 -38.34 -49.97
C LYS A 346 -35.49 -38.04 -48.60
N ASP A 347 -36.36 -37.74 -47.63
CA ASP A 347 -36.00 -37.45 -46.23
C ASP A 347 -34.95 -36.33 -46.09
N PHE A 348 -35.10 -35.25 -46.88
CA PHE A 348 -34.17 -34.12 -46.83
C PHE A 348 -34.46 -33.21 -45.61
N PRO A 349 -33.49 -32.96 -44.71
CA PRO A 349 -33.71 -32.29 -43.43
C PRO A 349 -33.73 -30.76 -43.55
N LEU A 350 -34.60 -30.18 -44.40
CA LEU A 350 -34.75 -28.72 -44.48
C LEU A 350 -35.78 -28.13 -43.52
N ASN A 351 -36.72 -28.95 -43.04
CA ASN A 351 -37.72 -28.51 -42.08
C ASN A 351 -37.07 -28.05 -40.76
N ASP A 352 -35.93 -28.67 -40.40
CA ASP A 352 -35.14 -28.30 -39.22
C ASP A 352 -34.55 -26.90 -39.36
N LEU A 353 -34.20 -26.47 -40.57
CA LEU A 353 -33.69 -25.12 -40.83
C LEU A 353 -34.83 -24.09 -40.80
N LEU A 354 -35.98 -24.42 -41.40
CA LEU A 354 -37.11 -23.50 -41.52
C LEU A 354 -37.90 -23.29 -40.22
N SER A 355 -37.85 -24.28 -39.33
CA SER A 355 -38.46 -24.23 -37.99
C SER A 355 -37.52 -23.73 -36.91
N ALA A 356 -36.23 -23.53 -37.21
CA ALA A 356 -35.25 -23.09 -36.23
C ALA A 356 -35.45 -21.63 -35.81
N THR A 357 -35.71 -21.43 -34.51
CA THR A 357 -35.77 -20.11 -33.87
C THR A 357 -34.44 -19.69 -33.23
N GLU A 358 -33.53 -20.64 -33.05
CA GLU A 358 -32.23 -20.46 -32.39
C GLU A 358 -31.07 -20.68 -33.37
N LEU A 359 -29.99 -19.91 -33.22
CA LEU A 359 -28.79 -20.01 -34.05
C LEU A 359 -28.11 -21.39 -33.93
N ASP A 360 -28.16 -22.03 -32.76
CA ASP A 360 -27.62 -23.38 -32.56
C ASP A 360 -28.40 -24.45 -33.34
N LYS A 361 -29.74 -24.30 -33.39
CA LYS A 361 -30.58 -25.18 -34.19
C LYS A 361 -30.33 -24.98 -35.68
N ILE A 362 -30.14 -23.74 -36.14
CA ILE A 362 -29.72 -23.46 -37.53
C ILE A 362 -28.39 -24.15 -37.83
N ARG A 363 -27.39 -24.06 -36.94
CA ARG A 363 -26.11 -24.77 -37.11
C ARG A 363 -26.31 -26.28 -37.22
N SER A 364 -27.09 -26.88 -36.32
CA SER A 364 -27.35 -28.32 -36.34
C SER A 364 -28.08 -28.76 -37.61
N ALA A 365 -29.05 -27.98 -38.08
CA ALA A 365 -29.78 -28.22 -39.32
C ALA A 365 -28.84 -28.12 -40.52
N LEU A 366 -27.93 -27.14 -40.56
CA LEU A 366 -26.92 -27.05 -41.62
C LEU A 366 -26.01 -28.28 -41.66
N LEU A 367 -25.53 -28.76 -40.51
CA LEU A 367 -24.72 -29.98 -40.44
C LEU A 367 -25.51 -31.21 -40.94
N ALA A 368 -26.78 -31.33 -40.56
CA ALA A 368 -27.65 -32.41 -41.03
C ALA A 368 -27.90 -32.33 -42.55
N ILE A 369 -28.15 -31.14 -43.09
CA ILE A 369 -28.32 -30.88 -44.52
C ILE A 369 -27.04 -31.25 -45.28
N PHE A 370 -25.88 -30.77 -44.86
CA PHE A 370 -24.62 -31.09 -45.55
C PHE A 370 -24.21 -32.57 -45.42
N ALA A 371 -24.50 -33.21 -44.28
CA ALA A 371 -24.31 -34.65 -44.14
C ALA A 371 -25.19 -35.45 -45.12
N HIS A 372 -26.44 -35.02 -45.33
CA HIS A 372 -27.35 -35.63 -46.30
C HIS A 372 -26.88 -35.39 -47.75
N LEU A 373 -26.42 -34.17 -48.07
CA LEU A 373 -25.87 -33.82 -49.40
C LEU A 373 -24.63 -34.65 -49.79
N ARG A 374 -23.91 -35.29 -48.86
CA ARG A 374 -22.80 -36.21 -49.21
C ARG A 374 -23.28 -37.44 -50.00
N LYS A 375 -24.58 -37.77 -49.94
CA LYS A 375 -25.19 -38.83 -50.75
C LYS A 375 -25.14 -38.57 -52.25
N ILE A 376 -24.79 -37.35 -52.70
CA ILE A 376 -24.53 -37.01 -54.11
C ILE A 376 -23.47 -37.94 -54.73
N ARG A 377 -22.54 -38.50 -53.93
CA ARG A 377 -21.56 -39.48 -54.41
C ARG A 377 -22.22 -40.71 -55.06
N ASN A 378 -23.38 -41.12 -54.55
CA ASN A 378 -24.08 -42.34 -54.98
C ASN A 378 -25.13 -42.05 -56.06
N THR A 379 -25.37 -40.78 -56.39
CA THR A 379 -26.38 -40.37 -57.37
C THR A 379 -25.72 -39.75 -58.61
N LYS A 380 -26.40 -39.82 -59.75
CA LYS A 380 -25.93 -39.16 -60.99
C LYS A 380 -26.32 -37.68 -61.06
N TYR A 381 -26.52 -37.03 -59.90
CA TYR A 381 -27.03 -35.66 -59.85
C TYR A 381 -26.09 -34.65 -60.55
N PRO A 382 -26.60 -33.76 -61.43
CA PRO A 382 -25.76 -32.81 -62.14
C PRO A 382 -25.10 -31.79 -61.21
N ILE A 383 -23.80 -31.55 -61.42
CA ILE A 383 -23.00 -30.65 -60.57
C ILE A 383 -23.56 -29.21 -60.60
N GLN A 384 -24.01 -28.73 -61.76
CA GLN A 384 -24.58 -27.39 -61.88
C GLN A 384 -25.90 -27.25 -61.10
N ARG A 385 -26.77 -28.27 -61.12
CA ARG A 385 -28.02 -28.26 -60.34
C ARG A 385 -27.74 -28.36 -58.84
N ALA A 386 -26.76 -29.16 -58.42
CA ALA A 386 -26.31 -29.22 -57.02
C ALA A 386 -25.81 -27.88 -56.52
N LEU A 387 -25.03 -27.16 -57.32
CA LEU A 387 -24.55 -25.83 -56.98
C LEU A 387 -25.71 -24.81 -56.85
N ARG A 388 -26.75 -24.91 -57.70
CA ARG A 388 -27.96 -24.07 -57.58
C ARG A 388 -28.83 -24.44 -56.38
N LEU A 389 -28.94 -25.73 -56.05
CA LEU A 389 -29.62 -26.18 -54.84
C LEU A 389 -28.91 -25.67 -53.57
N VAL A 390 -27.58 -25.66 -53.56
CA VAL A 390 -26.79 -25.04 -52.48
C VAL A 390 -27.01 -23.52 -52.43
N GLU A 391 -27.17 -22.85 -53.58
CA GLU A 391 -27.55 -21.44 -53.63
C GLU A 391 -28.94 -21.20 -53.03
N ALA A 392 -29.92 -22.07 -53.31
CA ALA A 392 -31.25 -22.01 -52.72
C ALA A 392 -31.23 -22.24 -51.20
N ILE A 393 -30.49 -23.24 -50.71
CA ILE A 393 -30.29 -23.45 -49.26
C ILE A 393 -29.66 -22.21 -48.62
N SER A 394 -28.73 -21.54 -49.32
CA SER A 394 -28.17 -20.28 -48.83
C SER A 394 -29.21 -19.15 -48.78
N ARG A 395 -30.21 -19.11 -49.68
CA ARG A 395 -31.32 -18.14 -49.59
C ARG A 395 -32.20 -18.45 -48.38
N ASP A 396 -32.49 -19.72 -48.16
CA ASP A 396 -33.27 -20.18 -47.01
C ASP A 396 -32.55 -19.89 -45.69
N LEU A 397 -31.23 -20.13 -45.62
CA LEU A 397 -30.37 -19.76 -44.49
C LEU A 397 -30.40 -18.26 -44.24
N GLN A 398 -30.23 -17.44 -45.27
CA GLN A 398 -30.29 -15.98 -45.13
C GLN A 398 -31.67 -15.53 -44.62
N GLY A 399 -32.75 -16.09 -45.15
CA GLY A 399 -34.12 -15.77 -44.72
C GLY A 399 -34.34 -16.11 -43.24
N GLN A 400 -33.91 -17.28 -42.80
CA GLN A 400 -34.02 -17.69 -41.39
C GLN A 400 -33.11 -16.89 -40.47
N MET A 401 -31.88 -16.60 -40.90
CA MET A 401 -30.99 -15.71 -40.16
C MET A 401 -31.60 -14.32 -40.00
N LEU A 402 -32.16 -13.73 -41.06
CA LEU A 402 -32.85 -12.43 -40.98
C LEU A 402 -34.08 -12.50 -40.04
N LYS A 403 -34.86 -13.58 -40.08
CA LYS A 403 -36.00 -13.78 -39.18
C LYS A 403 -35.57 -13.81 -37.71
N VAL A 404 -34.56 -14.60 -37.36
CA VAL A 404 -34.01 -14.67 -36.00
C VAL A 404 -33.39 -13.34 -35.58
N LEU A 405 -32.71 -12.66 -36.49
CA LEU A 405 -31.99 -11.43 -36.21
C LEU A 405 -32.92 -10.20 -36.06
N ASN A 406 -34.02 -10.14 -36.82
CA ASN A 406 -35.02 -9.07 -36.70
C ASN A 406 -35.71 -9.06 -35.34
N THR A 407 -35.90 -10.23 -34.70
CA THR A 407 -36.43 -10.28 -33.33
C THR A 407 -35.48 -9.66 -32.29
N ARG A 408 -34.19 -9.55 -32.61
CA ARG A 408 -33.15 -9.05 -31.71
C ARG A 408 -32.60 -7.73 -32.24
N ARG A 409 -33.16 -6.60 -31.79
CA ARG A 409 -32.72 -5.24 -32.15
C ARG A 409 -31.23 -5.01 -31.88
N LEU A 410 -30.36 -5.36 -32.83
CA LEU A 410 -28.91 -5.48 -32.64
C LEU A 410 -28.26 -4.21 -32.10
N MET A 411 -28.70 -3.04 -32.57
CA MET A 411 -28.13 -1.74 -32.20
C MET A 411 -28.58 -1.23 -30.81
N HIS A 412 -29.58 -1.88 -30.20
CA HIS A 412 -30.10 -1.49 -28.88
C HIS A 412 -29.50 -2.33 -27.74
N ILE A 413 -29.07 -3.56 -28.04
CA ILE A 413 -28.56 -4.52 -27.06
C ILE A 413 -27.18 -4.11 -26.55
N PRO A 414 -26.80 -4.36 -25.28
CA PRO A 414 -25.41 -4.16 -24.81
C PRO A 414 -24.36 -4.95 -25.60
N ILE A 415 -23.11 -4.46 -25.65
CA ILE A 415 -22.03 -5.08 -26.43
C ILE A 415 -21.75 -6.55 -26.04
N ALA A 416 -21.87 -6.90 -24.76
CA ALA A 416 -21.59 -8.26 -24.28
C ALA A 416 -22.54 -9.30 -24.89
N ASP A 417 -23.83 -8.98 -24.97
CA ASP A 417 -24.83 -9.87 -25.57
C ASP A 417 -24.79 -9.82 -27.10
N PHE A 418 -24.41 -8.67 -27.67
CA PHE A 418 -24.14 -8.55 -29.09
C PHE A 418 -22.92 -9.37 -29.54
N ASP A 419 -21.82 -9.38 -28.80
CA ASP A 419 -20.63 -10.19 -29.16
C ASP A 419 -20.94 -11.69 -29.04
N LYS A 420 -21.72 -12.13 -28.05
CA LYS A 420 -22.19 -13.53 -27.95
C LYS A 420 -23.04 -13.92 -29.15
N LEU A 421 -24.01 -13.07 -29.50
CA LEU A 421 -24.88 -13.28 -30.66
C LEU A 421 -24.07 -13.29 -31.95
N MET A 422 -23.14 -12.35 -32.12
CA MET A 422 -22.30 -12.28 -33.31
C MET A 422 -21.36 -13.47 -33.43
N ASN A 423 -20.72 -13.90 -32.34
CA ASN A 423 -19.93 -15.12 -32.35
C ASN A 423 -20.79 -16.33 -32.76
N SER A 424 -22.02 -16.45 -32.24
CA SER A 424 -22.95 -17.50 -32.63
C SER A 424 -23.32 -17.45 -34.12
N CYS A 425 -23.55 -16.26 -34.69
CA CYS A 425 -23.75 -16.09 -36.13
C CYS A 425 -22.50 -16.46 -36.95
N PHE A 426 -21.31 -16.06 -36.49
CA PHE A 426 -20.04 -16.41 -37.16
C PHE A 426 -19.71 -17.90 -37.04
N GLU A 427 -20.11 -18.58 -35.97
CA GLU A 427 -20.03 -20.03 -35.86
C GLU A 427 -20.95 -20.73 -36.87
N VAL A 428 -22.16 -20.21 -37.10
CA VAL A 428 -23.06 -20.69 -38.16
C VAL A 428 -22.42 -20.49 -39.55
N PHE A 429 -21.84 -19.30 -39.82
CA PHE A 429 -21.16 -19.04 -41.09
C PHE A 429 -19.89 -19.90 -41.27
N SER A 430 -19.09 -20.09 -40.22
CA SER A 430 -17.91 -20.97 -40.27
C SER A 430 -18.31 -22.42 -40.50
N ALA A 431 -19.37 -22.89 -39.84
CA ALA A 431 -19.89 -24.23 -40.06
C ALA A 431 -20.40 -24.42 -41.51
N TRP A 432 -21.02 -23.38 -42.09
CA TRP A 432 -21.37 -23.36 -43.50
C TRP A 432 -20.12 -23.43 -44.40
N ASP A 433 -19.13 -22.56 -44.18
CA ASP A 433 -17.93 -22.49 -45.03
C ASP A 433 -17.12 -23.81 -44.94
N ASP A 434 -16.93 -24.38 -43.75
CA ASP A 434 -16.21 -25.65 -43.56
C ASP A 434 -16.91 -26.84 -44.24
N GLU A 435 -18.24 -26.96 -44.10
CA GLU A 435 -18.99 -28.04 -44.75
C GLU A 435 -19.17 -27.80 -46.25
N TYR A 436 -19.31 -26.55 -46.69
CA TYR A 436 -19.31 -26.19 -48.10
C TYR A 436 -17.96 -26.51 -48.74
N ASP A 437 -16.84 -26.26 -48.07
CA ASP A 437 -15.51 -26.61 -48.58
C ASP A 437 -15.34 -28.12 -48.70
N LYS A 438 -15.80 -28.91 -47.72
CA LYS A 438 -15.85 -30.38 -47.79
C LYS A 438 -16.72 -30.88 -48.94
N LEU A 439 -17.89 -30.28 -49.15
CA LEU A 439 -18.77 -30.60 -50.26
C LEU A 439 -18.13 -30.19 -51.60
N SER A 440 -17.47 -29.04 -51.65
CA SER A 440 -16.76 -28.56 -52.84
C SER A 440 -15.63 -29.53 -53.22
N ALA A 441 -14.87 -30.04 -52.24
CA ALA A 441 -13.83 -31.04 -52.46
C ALA A 441 -14.44 -32.35 -52.99
N LEU A 442 -15.54 -32.81 -52.40
CA LEU A 442 -16.28 -33.99 -52.86
C LEU A 442 -16.78 -33.82 -54.30
N MET A 443 -17.30 -32.64 -54.65
CA MET A 443 -17.76 -32.32 -56.00
C MET A 443 -16.59 -32.20 -57.01
N ARG A 444 -15.42 -31.72 -56.58
CA ARG A 444 -14.20 -31.75 -57.39
C ARG A 444 -13.74 -33.18 -57.66
N ASP A 445 -13.84 -34.08 -56.68
CA ASP A 445 -13.50 -35.50 -56.86
C ASP A 445 -14.48 -36.21 -57.80
N ILE A 446 -15.78 -35.90 -57.72
CA ILE A 446 -16.78 -36.38 -58.68
C ILE A 446 -16.50 -35.83 -60.09
N SER A 447 -16.15 -34.55 -60.21
CA SER A 447 -15.77 -33.94 -61.49
C SER A 447 -14.51 -34.57 -62.09
N LYS A 448 -13.49 -34.90 -61.26
CA LYS A 448 -12.30 -35.64 -61.70
C LYS A 448 -12.65 -37.03 -62.22
N LYS A 449 -13.59 -37.74 -61.57
CA LYS A 449 -14.06 -39.06 -62.01
C LYS A 449 -14.92 -39.04 -63.28
N LYS A 450 -15.60 -37.92 -63.57
CA LYS A 450 -16.50 -37.75 -64.73
C LYS A 450 -15.88 -37.00 -65.93
N ARG A 451 -14.55 -36.87 -66.00
CA ARG A 451 -13.84 -36.00 -66.97
C ARG A 451 -14.00 -36.37 -68.46
N GLU A 452 -14.72 -37.44 -68.80
CA GLU A 452 -14.95 -37.86 -70.20
C GLU A 452 -16.11 -37.12 -70.91
N GLU A 453 -17.03 -36.45 -70.20
CA GLU A 453 -18.14 -35.68 -70.82
C GLU A 453 -18.05 -34.15 -70.55
N GLN A 454 -17.37 -33.43 -71.46
CA GLN A 454 -17.39 -31.99 -71.80
C GLN A 454 -17.48 -30.83 -70.75
N MET A 455 -16.57 -29.86 -70.98
CA MET A 455 -16.59 -28.39 -70.76
C MET A 455 -16.30 -27.76 -69.39
N LYS A 456 -15.64 -26.59 -69.46
CA LYS A 456 -15.14 -25.73 -68.37
C LYS A 456 -16.26 -25.40 -67.37
N LEU A 457 -16.38 -26.19 -66.31
CA LEU A 457 -17.24 -25.88 -65.18
C LEU A 457 -16.75 -24.58 -64.53
N THR A 458 -17.58 -23.54 -64.56
CA THR A 458 -17.24 -22.27 -63.91
C THR A 458 -17.78 -22.32 -62.49
N TRP A 459 -16.89 -22.53 -61.53
CA TRP A 459 -17.19 -22.61 -60.09
C TRP A 459 -17.46 -21.22 -59.47
N ARG A 460 -18.37 -20.43 -60.04
CA ARG A 460 -18.68 -19.08 -59.54
C ARG A 460 -20.13 -18.99 -59.08
N ILE A 461 -20.37 -19.39 -57.84
CA ILE A 461 -21.58 -19.00 -57.10
C ILE A 461 -21.12 -18.25 -55.86
N THR A 462 -21.53 -16.99 -55.76
CA THR A 462 -21.44 -16.22 -54.51
C THR A 462 -22.75 -16.44 -53.78
N PRO A 463 -22.77 -17.24 -52.70
CA PRO A 463 -23.99 -17.48 -51.96
C PRO A 463 -24.51 -16.17 -51.34
N PRO A 464 -25.84 -15.94 -51.32
CA PRO A 464 -26.43 -14.67 -50.91
C PRO A 464 -26.22 -14.35 -49.42
N HIS A 465 -26.10 -15.35 -48.54
CA HIS A 465 -25.79 -15.11 -47.12
C HIS A 465 -24.42 -14.43 -46.90
N LYS A 466 -23.48 -14.49 -47.87
CA LYS A 466 -22.19 -13.78 -47.75
C LYS A 466 -22.34 -12.26 -47.74
N LYS A 467 -23.39 -11.72 -48.38
CA LYS A 467 -23.72 -10.29 -48.27
C LYS A 467 -24.14 -9.94 -46.85
N LEU A 468 -24.96 -10.79 -46.23
CA LEU A 468 -25.34 -10.66 -44.82
C LEU A 468 -24.12 -10.80 -43.90
N GLN A 469 -23.24 -11.78 -44.13
CA GLN A 469 -22.00 -11.96 -43.36
C GLN A 469 -21.11 -10.70 -43.42
N ALA A 470 -20.89 -10.14 -44.61
CA ALA A 470 -20.12 -8.91 -44.78
C ALA A 470 -20.76 -7.72 -44.03
N ARG A 471 -22.09 -7.61 -44.07
CA ARG A 471 -22.84 -6.60 -43.32
C ARG A 471 -22.67 -6.76 -41.81
N LEU A 472 -22.78 -7.98 -41.29
CA LEU A 472 -22.59 -8.26 -39.86
C LEU A 472 -21.14 -8.06 -39.42
N GLU A 473 -20.17 -8.32 -40.29
CA GLU A 473 -18.77 -8.01 -40.03
C GLU A 473 -18.51 -6.50 -39.94
N GLN A 474 -19.12 -5.71 -40.85
CA GLN A 474 -19.10 -4.25 -40.78
C GLN A 474 -19.74 -3.76 -39.47
N MET A 475 -20.89 -4.30 -39.07
CA MET A 475 -21.53 -3.97 -37.79
C MET A 475 -20.67 -4.33 -36.58
N ARG A 476 -20.03 -5.51 -36.59
CA ARG A 476 -19.12 -5.93 -35.51
C ARG A 476 -17.92 -5.02 -35.40
N LYS A 477 -17.29 -4.64 -36.53
CA LYS A 477 -16.19 -3.67 -36.57
C LYS A 477 -16.64 -2.31 -36.06
N PHE A 478 -17.78 -1.82 -36.54
CA PHE A 478 -18.38 -0.55 -36.12
C PHE A 478 -18.64 -0.50 -34.62
N ARG A 479 -19.34 -1.49 -34.07
CA ARG A 479 -19.67 -1.53 -32.63
C ARG A 479 -18.44 -1.65 -31.74
N ARG A 480 -17.46 -2.47 -32.12
CA ARG A 480 -16.20 -2.57 -31.38
C ARG A 480 -15.41 -1.28 -31.44
N ALA A 481 -15.35 -0.62 -32.61
CA ALA A 481 -14.68 0.66 -32.75
C ALA A 481 -15.38 1.77 -31.95
N HIS A 482 -16.72 1.77 -31.91
CA HIS A 482 -17.51 2.70 -31.11
C HIS A 482 -17.31 2.49 -29.61
N GLU A 483 -17.38 1.25 -29.13
CA GLU A 483 -17.18 0.94 -27.71
C GLU A 483 -15.73 1.16 -27.28
N GLN A 484 -14.76 0.83 -28.14
CA GLN A 484 -13.36 1.21 -27.92
C GLN A 484 -13.23 2.72 -27.80
N LEU A 485 -13.86 3.50 -28.68
CA LEU A 485 -13.80 4.94 -28.60
C LEU A 485 -14.46 5.47 -27.30
N ARG A 486 -15.64 4.96 -26.93
CA ARG A 486 -16.33 5.31 -25.69
C ARG A 486 -15.50 4.97 -24.45
N THR A 487 -15.00 3.73 -24.37
CA THR A 487 -14.17 3.29 -23.23
C THR A 487 -12.88 4.09 -23.14
N VAL A 488 -12.26 4.41 -24.28
CA VAL A 488 -11.01 5.16 -24.31
C VAL A 488 -11.24 6.62 -23.94
N ILE A 489 -12.27 7.29 -24.46
CA ILE A 489 -12.63 8.65 -24.05
C ILE A 489 -12.97 8.69 -22.56
N SER A 490 -13.76 7.73 -22.06
CA SER A 490 -14.10 7.66 -20.63
C SER A 490 -12.89 7.39 -19.72
N ARG A 491 -11.86 6.69 -20.22
CA ARG A 491 -10.64 6.38 -19.48
C ARG A 491 -9.63 7.53 -19.54
N VAL A 492 -9.61 8.26 -20.65
CA VAL A 492 -8.65 9.34 -20.94
C VAL A 492 -9.07 10.66 -20.32
N LEU A 493 -10.36 11.00 -20.35
CA LEU A 493 -10.90 12.27 -19.85
C LEU A 493 -11.36 12.23 -18.37
N ARG A 494 -11.14 11.11 -17.67
CA ARG A 494 -11.39 11.07 -16.21
C ARG A 494 -10.23 11.74 -15.48
N PRO A 495 -10.46 12.76 -14.63
CA PRO A 495 -9.38 13.34 -13.83
C PRO A 495 -8.82 12.28 -12.88
N ALA A 496 -7.49 12.30 -12.69
CA ALA A 496 -6.81 11.48 -11.69
C ALA A 496 -7.09 12.00 -10.27
N ALA A 497 -8.33 11.88 -9.80
CA ALA A 497 -8.66 12.07 -8.39
C ALA A 497 -9.05 10.72 -7.75
N SER A 498 -8.23 10.30 -6.79
CA SER A 498 -8.43 9.20 -5.84
C SER A 498 -8.37 7.75 -6.38
N LYS A 499 -7.14 7.24 -6.50
CA LYS A 499 -6.85 5.84 -6.13
C LYS A 499 -5.72 5.83 -5.11
N SER A 500 -6.07 6.21 -3.89
CA SER A 500 -5.33 5.91 -2.67
C SER A 500 -6.36 5.70 -1.56
N SER A 501 -6.98 4.53 -1.56
CA SER A 501 -7.76 4.02 -0.43
C SER A 501 -6.88 3.01 0.29
N ASP A 502 -6.14 3.50 1.29
CA ASP A 502 -5.74 2.76 2.48
C ASP A 502 -5.21 3.76 3.50
N MET A 503 -6.10 4.22 4.39
CA MET A 503 -5.90 4.51 5.83
C MET A 503 -7.03 5.43 6.35
N GLU A 504 -7.48 5.11 7.56
CA GLU A 504 -8.74 5.51 8.19
C GLU A 504 -8.83 6.97 8.68
N LYS A 505 -10.10 7.44 8.75
CA LYS A 505 -10.72 8.38 9.69
C LYS A 505 -9.90 9.57 10.23
N SER A 506 -10.34 10.79 9.90
CA SER A 506 -10.67 11.84 10.90
C SER A 506 -11.25 13.11 10.27
N ILE A 507 -12.38 13.54 10.83
CA ILE A 507 -12.85 14.93 11.02
C ILE A 507 -13.54 15.62 9.82
N ALA A 508 -14.81 15.94 10.08
CA ALA A 508 -15.66 16.87 9.36
C ALA A 508 -15.21 18.33 9.55
N ASP A 509 -15.66 19.19 8.64
CA ASP A 509 -15.36 20.62 8.47
C ASP A 509 -14.04 20.96 7.79
N LEU A 510 -14.15 21.33 6.51
CA LEU A 510 -13.88 22.70 6.05
C LEU A 510 -14.40 22.86 4.61
N SER A 511 -15.39 23.74 4.49
CA SER A 511 -15.87 24.36 3.27
C SER A 511 -14.72 24.93 2.43
N LEU A 512 -14.40 24.26 1.33
CA LEU A 512 -13.71 24.84 0.18
C LEU A 512 -14.40 24.34 -1.08
N GLU A 513 -14.79 25.31 -1.90
CA GLU A 513 -15.54 25.17 -3.14
C GLU A 513 -14.97 24.07 -4.06
N PRO A 514 -15.82 23.26 -4.71
CA PRO A 514 -15.37 22.51 -5.87
C PRO A 514 -15.09 23.53 -6.99
N ALA A 515 -13.82 23.70 -7.32
CA ALA A 515 -13.39 24.30 -8.58
C ALA A 515 -14.19 23.72 -9.76
N PRO A 516 -14.51 24.53 -10.79
CA PRO A 516 -15.50 24.17 -11.79
C PRO A 516 -15.08 22.92 -12.54
N LEU A 517 -16.00 21.95 -12.61
CA LEU A 517 -15.97 20.86 -13.57
C LEU A 517 -15.77 21.44 -14.98
N ASP A 518 -14.74 20.99 -15.70
CA ASP A 518 -14.53 21.28 -17.12
C ASP A 518 -15.72 20.74 -17.93
N SER A 519 -16.70 21.60 -18.20
CA SER A 519 -17.92 21.33 -18.98
C SER A 519 -17.65 20.87 -20.42
N ALA A 520 -16.40 20.98 -20.88
CA ALA A 520 -15.96 20.55 -22.20
C ALA A 520 -15.80 19.02 -22.32
N ASP A 521 -15.54 18.30 -21.23
CA ASP A 521 -15.20 16.86 -21.27
C ASP A 521 -16.45 15.96 -21.27
N ALA A 522 -17.55 16.41 -20.67
CA ALA A 522 -18.86 15.77 -20.81
C ALA A 522 -19.37 15.87 -22.27
N ASN A 523 -19.08 17.00 -22.93
CA ASN A 523 -19.53 17.29 -24.29
C ASN A 523 -18.93 16.32 -25.33
N ALA A 524 -17.67 15.87 -25.18
CA ALA A 524 -17.07 14.90 -26.11
C ALA A 524 -17.74 13.50 -26.04
N ILE A 525 -18.19 13.08 -24.85
CA ILE A 525 -18.92 11.81 -24.66
C ILE A 525 -20.35 11.95 -25.21
N GLU A 526 -20.99 13.08 -24.95
CA GLU A 526 -22.32 13.40 -25.49
C GLU A 526 -22.30 13.44 -27.02
N GLU A 527 -21.33 14.11 -27.66
CA GLU A 527 -21.20 14.15 -29.12
C GLU A 527 -21.06 12.74 -29.75
N VAL A 528 -20.34 11.84 -29.08
CA VAL A 528 -20.17 10.44 -29.51
C VAL A 528 -21.46 9.63 -29.34
N ASN A 529 -22.19 9.85 -28.25
CA ASN A 529 -23.48 9.18 -28.01
C ASN A 529 -24.53 9.64 -29.02
N VAL A 530 -24.67 10.95 -29.26
CA VAL A 530 -25.60 11.46 -30.28
C VAL A 530 -25.18 10.95 -31.67
N ALA A 531 -23.88 10.79 -31.94
CA ALA A 531 -23.43 10.23 -33.22
C ALA A 531 -23.89 8.77 -33.38
N TYR A 532 -23.90 8.00 -32.29
CA TYR A 532 -24.40 6.63 -32.28
C TYR A 532 -25.93 6.55 -32.38
N GLU A 533 -26.66 7.47 -31.75
CA GLU A 533 -28.12 7.56 -31.85
C GLU A 533 -28.59 7.71 -33.31
N ASN A 534 -27.91 8.56 -34.09
CA ASN A 534 -28.20 8.71 -35.52
C ASN A 534 -28.01 7.41 -36.32
N VAL A 535 -27.13 6.51 -35.89
CA VAL A 535 -26.90 5.20 -36.55
C VAL A 535 -27.88 4.15 -36.02
N LYS A 536 -28.42 4.34 -34.80
CA LYS A 536 -29.38 3.45 -34.15
C LYS A 536 -30.78 3.55 -34.76
N GLU A 537 -31.14 4.71 -35.31
CA GLU A 537 -32.42 4.96 -35.98
C GLU A 537 -32.54 4.30 -37.35
N VAL A 538 -31.41 3.93 -37.98
CA VAL A 538 -31.39 3.29 -39.30
C VAL A 538 -31.52 1.76 -39.17
N ASP A 539 -32.39 1.17 -39.97
CA ASP A 539 -32.55 -0.29 -40.06
C ASP A 539 -31.30 -0.96 -40.64
N CYS A 540 -30.46 -1.43 -39.73
CA CYS A 540 -29.17 -2.03 -40.05
C CYS A 540 -29.23 -3.37 -40.81
N LEU A 541 -30.39 -4.03 -40.83
CA LEU A 541 -30.62 -5.35 -41.42
C LEU A 541 -31.24 -5.34 -42.82
N ASP A 542 -31.61 -4.16 -43.33
CA ASP A 542 -32.08 -4.06 -44.71
C ASP A 542 -30.89 -4.20 -45.70
N LEU A 543 -30.98 -5.23 -46.54
CA LEU A 543 -30.00 -5.57 -47.58
C LEU A 543 -30.42 -5.05 -48.96
N SER A 544 -31.53 -4.29 -49.04
CA SER A 544 -31.92 -3.55 -50.23
C SER A 544 -30.84 -2.53 -50.60
N LYS A 545 -30.84 -2.08 -51.86
CA LYS A 545 -29.90 -1.03 -52.30
C LYS A 545 -30.12 0.28 -51.52
N GLU A 546 -31.37 0.58 -51.18
CA GLU A 546 -31.74 1.75 -50.39
C GLU A 546 -31.25 1.62 -48.94
N GLY A 547 -31.34 0.42 -48.35
CA GLY A 547 -30.81 0.11 -47.02
C GLY A 547 -29.28 0.14 -46.94
N THR A 548 -28.57 -0.26 -48.01
CA THR A 548 -27.11 -0.13 -48.08
C THR A 548 -26.68 1.33 -48.16
N ASP A 549 -27.36 2.13 -48.98
CA ASP A 549 -27.04 3.55 -49.16
C ASP A 549 -27.35 4.36 -47.89
N ALA A 550 -28.48 4.07 -47.23
CA ALA A 550 -28.85 4.68 -45.95
C ALA A 550 -27.81 4.39 -44.85
N TRP A 551 -27.31 3.16 -44.78
CA TRP A 551 -26.27 2.78 -43.82
C TRP A 551 -24.91 3.40 -44.12
N GLU A 552 -24.50 3.44 -45.39
CA GLU A 552 -23.26 4.10 -45.77
C GLU A 552 -23.32 5.60 -45.47
N ALA A 553 -24.46 6.24 -45.72
CA ALA A 553 -24.70 7.63 -45.34
C ALA A 553 -24.64 7.84 -43.81
N ALA A 554 -25.22 6.93 -43.03
CA ALA A 554 -25.16 6.97 -41.57
C ALA A 554 -23.72 6.79 -41.05
N LEU A 555 -22.93 5.88 -41.65
CA LEU A 555 -21.53 5.69 -41.33
C LEU A 555 -20.70 6.94 -41.64
N ARG A 556 -20.89 7.57 -42.81
CA ARG A 556 -20.19 8.81 -43.15
C ARG A 556 -20.48 9.93 -42.16
N ARG A 557 -21.76 10.11 -41.78
CA ARG A 557 -22.15 11.10 -40.75
C ARG A 557 -21.54 10.81 -39.39
N TYR A 558 -21.43 9.53 -39.02
CA TYR A 558 -20.76 9.11 -37.80
C TYR A 558 -19.26 9.41 -37.85
N GLU A 559 -18.58 9.05 -38.95
CA GLU A 559 -17.15 9.29 -39.16
C GLU A 559 -16.82 10.78 -39.10
N GLU A 560 -17.56 11.65 -39.81
CA GLU A 560 -17.35 13.10 -39.76
C GLU A 560 -17.47 13.70 -38.35
N ARG A 561 -18.39 13.17 -37.53
CA ARG A 561 -18.54 13.59 -36.13
C ARG A 561 -17.41 13.09 -35.25
N ILE A 562 -16.98 11.86 -35.45
CA ILE A 562 -15.84 11.30 -34.74
C ILE A 562 -14.54 12.03 -35.11
N ASP A 563 -14.35 12.41 -36.37
CA ASP A 563 -13.17 13.16 -36.82
C ASP A 563 -13.05 14.53 -36.10
N ARG A 564 -14.18 15.19 -35.81
CA ARG A 564 -14.19 16.42 -35.00
C ARG A 564 -13.78 16.17 -33.56
N VAL A 565 -14.25 15.07 -32.96
CA VAL A 565 -13.85 14.65 -31.61
C VAL A 565 -12.36 14.30 -31.58
N GLU A 566 -11.86 13.62 -32.61
CA GLU A 566 -10.43 13.31 -32.76
C GLU A 566 -9.56 14.55 -32.88
N ALA A 567 -9.99 15.56 -33.64
CA ALA A 567 -9.25 16.81 -33.76
C ALA A 567 -9.10 17.52 -32.39
N ARG A 568 -10.16 17.53 -31.57
CA ARG A 568 -10.12 18.07 -30.21
C ARG A 568 -9.19 17.29 -29.30
N ILE A 569 -9.26 15.95 -29.33
CA ILE A 569 -8.35 15.08 -28.56
C ILE A 569 -6.90 15.29 -29.01
N THR A 570 -6.67 15.45 -30.31
CA THR A 570 -5.33 15.68 -30.87
C THR A 570 -4.71 16.99 -30.38
N SER A 571 -5.50 18.07 -30.30
CA SER A 571 -5.05 19.34 -29.72
C SER A 571 -4.62 19.16 -28.25
N ARG A 572 -5.44 18.49 -27.44
CA ARG A 572 -5.13 18.23 -26.02
C ARG A 572 -3.90 17.35 -25.84
N LEU A 573 -3.72 16.34 -26.68
CA LEU A 573 -2.52 15.49 -26.66
C LEU A 573 -1.27 16.34 -26.95
N ARG A 574 -1.34 17.26 -27.91
CA ARG A 574 -0.23 18.18 -28.24
C ARG A 574 0.15 19.07 -27.05
N ASP A 575 -0.84 19.62 -26.35
CA ASP A 575 -0.61 20.46 -25.17
C ASP A 575 0.01 19.67 -24.01
N GLN A 576 -0.50 18.46 -23.73
CA GLN A 576 0.04 17.60 -22.67
C GLN A 576 1.45 17.09 -22.98
N LEU A 577 1.73 16.80 -24.24
CA LEU A 577 3.05 16.32 -24.66
C LEU A 577 4.08 17.45 -24.73
N GLY A 578 3.64 18.67 -25.07
CA GLY A 578 4.46 19.88 -24.99
C GLY A 578 4.88 20.23 -23.55
N GLY A 579 4.09 19.81 -22.55
CA GLY A 579 4.42 19.99 -21.12
C GLY A 579 5.37 18.94 -20.53
N ALA A 580 5.63 17.81 -21.21
CA ALA A 580 6.37 16.69 -20.66
C ALA A 580 7.90 16.80 -20.86
N LYS A 581 8.67 16.78 -19.77
CA LYS A 581 10.13 16.90 -19.81
C LYS A 581 10.85 15.56 -19.82
N ASN A 582 10.28 14.52 -19.21
CA ASN A 582 10.92 13.21 -19.09
C ASN A 582 10.38 12.19 -20.11
N ALA A 583 11.21 11.25 -20.58
CA ALA A 583 10.76 10.12 -21.39
C ALA A 583 9.69 9.30 -20.67
N ASN A 584 9.84 9.09 -19.36
CA ASN A 584 8.87 8.36 -18.55
C ASN A 584 7.50 9.05 -18.46
N GLU A 585 7.47 10.39 -18.39
CA GLU A 585 6.23 11.17 -18.38
C GLU A 585 5.56 11.12 -19.75
N MET A 586 6.33 11.26 -20.83
CA MET A 586 5.84 11.05 -22.19
C MET A 586 5.26 9.65 -22.36
N PHE A 587 5.94 8.60 -21.88
CA PHE A 587 5.41 7.24 -21.92
C PHE A 587 4.14 7.08 -21.08
N LEU A 588 4.02 7.76 -19.94
CA LEU A 588 2.82 7.70 -19.12
C LEU A 588 1.63 8.30 -19.86
N ILE A 589 1.84 9.44 -20.52
CA ILE A 589 0.85 10.08 -21.39
C ILE A 589 0.52 9.15 -22.56
N PHE A 590 1.50 8.66 -23.30
CA PHE A 590 1.25 7.74 -24.43
C PHE A 590 0.55 6.44 -24.00
N SER A 591 0.87 5.87 -22.83
CA SER A 591 0.21 4.66 -22.33
C SER A 591 -1.27 4.89 -22.03
N ARG A 592 -1.66 6.11 -21.62
CA ARG A 592 -3.07 6.50 -21.43
C ARG A 592 -3.80 6.59 -22.77
N PHE A 593 -3.13 7.12 -23.78
CA PHE A 593 -3.67 7.30 -25.13
C PHE A 593 -3.45 6.09 -26.07
N ASN A 594 -2.85 5.00 -25.61
CA ASN A 594 -2.42 3.86 -26.44
C ASN A 594 -3.53 3.31 -27.35
N ALA A 595 -4.74 3.20 -26.79
CA ALA A 595 -5.88 2.70 -27.53
C ALA A 595 -6.38 3.62 -28.66
N LEU A 596 -5.91 4.88 -28.72
CA LEU A 596 -6.20 5.82 -29.80
C LEU A 596 -5.21 5.74 -30.97
N PHE A 597 -4.08 5.04 -30.84
CA PHE A 597 -3.02 5.01 -31.87
C PHE A 597 -3.37 4.20 -33.12
N ILE A 598 -4.51 3.51 -33.10
CA ILE A 598 -5.09 2.84 -34.26
C ILE A 598 -5.57 3.88 -35.29
N ARG A 599 -5.85 5.12 -34.84
CA ARG A 599 -6.49 6.14 -35.68
C ARG A 599 -5.49 6.97 -36.49
N PRO A 600 -5.77 7.26 -37.78
CA PRO A 600 -4.82 7.92 -38.67
C PRO A 600 -4.47 9.36 -38.25
N HIS A 601 -5.45 10.15 -37.79
CA HIS A 601 -5.25 11.56 -37.45
C HIS A 601 -4.41 11.73 -36.18
N ILE A 602 -4.73 10.96 -35.14
CA ILE A 602 -3.96 10.93 -33.89
C ILE A 602 -2.54 10.39 -34.14
N ARG A 603 -2.41 9.35 -34.97
CA ARG A 603 -1.11 8.81 -35.40
C ARG A 603 -0.29 9.84 -36.18
N GLY A 604 -0.92 10.69 -36.98
CA GLY A 604 -0.27 11.78 -37.71
C GLY A 604 0.38 12.80 -36.78
N ALA A 605 -0.31 13.22 -35.72
CA ALA A 605 0.21 14.16 -34.73
C ALA A 605 1.37 13.59 -33.89
N ILE A 606 1.38 12.28 -33.66
CA ILE A 606 2.44 11.61 -32.89
C ILE A 606 3.77 11.57 -33.66
N ARG A 607 3.76 11.55 -34.99
CA ARG A 607 4.99 11.46 -35.82
C ARG A 607 5.99 12.58 -35.51
N GLU A 608 5.50 13.79 -35.19
CA GLU A 608 6.35 14.93 -34.84
C GLU A 608 7.16 14.68 -33.55
N TYR A 609 6.60 13.94 -32.59
CA TYR A 609 7.21 13.68 -31.29
C TYR A 609 7.92 12.32 -31.19
N GLN A 610 7.82 11.47 -32.22
CA GLN A 610 8.51 10.18 -32.26
C GLN A 610 10.03 10.32 -32.23
N ALA A 611 10.59 11.27 -32.98
CA ALA A 611 12.03 11.54 -33.00
C ALA A 611 12.53 12.01 -31.61
N GLN A 612 11.77 12.90 -30.95
CA GLN A 612 12.11 13.38 -29.61
C GLN A 612 12.06 12.25 -28.57
N LEU A 613 11.06 11.35 -28.66
CA LEU A 613 10.95 10.21 -27.76
C LEU A 613 12.09 9.21 -27.96
N ILE A 614 12.44 8.90 -29.22
CA ILE A 614 13.54 8.00 -29.55
C ILE A 614 14.87 8.54 -29.02
N LEU A 615 15.13 9.85 -29.21
CA LEU A 615 16.36 10.48 -28.74
C LEU A 615 16.49 10.44 -27.20
N ARG A 616 15.39 10.72 -26.47
CA ARG A 616 15.39 10.61 -24.99
C ARG A 616 15.58 9.17 -24.51
N VAL A 617 15.00 8.18 -25.19
CA VAL A 617 15.22 6.76 -24.83
C VAL A 617 16.64 6.32 -25.12
N LYS A 618 17.27 6.87 -26.17
CA LYS A 618 18.69 6.64 -26.43
C LYS A 618 19.56 7.16 -25.27
N GLU A 619 19.30 8.37 -24.78
CA GLU A 619 19.99 8.92 -23.60
C GLU A 619 19.79 8.04 -22.36
N ASP A 620 18.57 7.51 -22.15
CA ASP A 620 18.29 6.56 -21.06
C ASP A 620 19.10 5.25 -21.22
N ILE A 621 19.22 4.70 -22.43
CA ILE A 621 20.00 3.48 -22.70
C ILE A 621 21.50 3.73 -22.52
N GLU A 622 22.01 4.88 -22.96
CA GLU A 622 23.39 5.29 -22.70
C GLU A 622 23.66 5.42 -21.19
N SER A 623 22.69 5.89 -20.41
CA SER A 623 22.81 5.94 -18.96
C SER A 623 22.92 4.54 -18.34
N LEU A 624 22.15 3.56 -18.83
CA LEU A 624 22.26 2.15 -18.43
C LEU A 624 23.63 1.57 -18.81
N GLN A 625 24.16 1.92 -19.97
CA GLN A 625 25.49 1.49 -20.39
C GLN A 625 26.59 2.07 -19.49
N ARG A 626 26.49 3.34 -19.08
CA ARG A 626 27.40 3.95 -18.10
C ARG A 626 27.33 3.24 -16.75
N GLN A 627 26.12 2.87 -16.30
CA GLN A 627 25.96 2.08 -15.08
C GLN A 627 26.64 0.71 -15.20
N PHE A 628 26.54 0.04 -16.35
CA PHE A 628 27.20 -1.24 -16.59
C PHE A 628 28.74 -1.14 -16.58
N THR A 629 29.31 -0.06 -17.12
CA THR A 629 30.77 0.12 -17.19
C THR A 629 31.47 0.25 -15.83
N VAL A 630 30.76 0.64 -14.77
CA VAL A 630 31.34 0.79 -13.43
C VAL A 630 31.65 -0.56 -12.76
N HIS A 631 31.29 -1.69 -13.39
CA HIS A 631 31.39 -3.05 -12.85
C HIS A 631 30.65 -3.25 -11.51
N TYR A 632 30.18 -4.47 -11.28
CA TYR A 632 29.38 -4.76 -10.09
C TYR A 632 30.17 -4.57 -8.78
N VAL A 633 31.44 -5.01 -8.76
CA VAL A 633 32.27 -5.07 -7.55
C VAL A 633 32.58 -3.67 -7.00
N ASP A 634 32.77 -2.69 -7.88
CA ASP A 634 33.11 -1.30 -7.51
C ASP A 634 31.85 -0.44 -7.30
N SER A 635 30.68 -0.95 -7.67
CA SER A 635 29.41 -0.27 -7.50
C SER A 635 28.89 -0.35 -6.06
N THR A 636 28.14 0.67 -5.63
CA THR A 636 27.38 0.65 -4.38
C THR A 636 26.39 -0.52 -4.30
N ALA A 637 26.01 -1.11 -5.44
CA ALA A 637 25.15 -2.27 -5.50
C ALA A 637 25.78 -3.51 -4.83
N SER A 638 27.11 -3.67 -4.87
CA SER A 638 27.81 -4.75 -4.16
C SER A 638 27.61 -4.63 -2.65
N ASN A 639 27.87 -3.44 -2.08
CA ASN A 639 27.68 -3.19 -0.65
C ASN A 639 26.21 -3.36 -0.23
N MET A 640 25.28 -2.86 -1.05
CA MET A 640 23.84 -3.01 -0.79
C MET A 640 23.37 -4.47 -0.89
N SER A 641 23.93 -5.24 -1.83
CA SER A 641 23.63 -6.67 -1.95
C SER A 641 24.12 -7.46 -0.75
N GLN A 642 25.33 -7.16 -0.28
CA GLN A 642 25.94 -7.82 0.87
C GLN A 642 25.17 -7.50 2.15
N ALA A 643 24.72 -6.25 2.31
CA ALA A 643 23.83 -5.85 3.40
C ALA A 643 22.45 -6.55 3.35
N ARG A 644 22.00 -6.97 2.16
CA ARG A 644 20.75 -7.73 1.95
C ARG A 644 20.97 -9.25 1.91
N ASP A 645 22.12 -9.73 2.40
CA ASP A 645 22.45 -11.16 2.44
C ASP A 645 22.48 -11.85 1.05
N LEU A 646 22.73 -11.10 -0.01
CA LEU A 646 22.94 -11.64 -1.34
C LEU A 646 24.44 -11.87 -1.57
N PRO A 647 24.87 -13.13 -1.80
CA PRO A 647 26.25 -13.42 -2.17
C PRO A 647 26.66 -12.73 -3.48
N PRO A 648 27.96 -12.41 -3.65
CA PRO A 648 28.45 -11.55 -4.72
C PRO A 648 28.19 -12.11 -6.12
N VAL A 649 28.21 -13.44 -6.31
CA VAL A 649 27.91 -14.06 -7.61
C VAL A 649 26.42 -13.95 -7.93
N SER A 650 25.55 -14.24 -6.97
CA SER A 650 24.11 -14.09 -7.18
C SER A 650 23.70 -12.62 -7.35
N GLY A 651 24.33 -11.71 -6.61
CA GLY A 651 24.07 -10.27 -6.68
C GLY A 651 24.51 -9.65 -8.00
N SER A 652 25.67 -10.06 -8.54
CA SER A 652 26.11 -9.60 -9.87
C SER A 652 25.18 -10.06 -10.98
N ILE A 653 24.70 -11.30 -10.92
CA ILE A 653 23.71 -11.83 -11.89
C ILE A 653 22.37 -11.11 -11.78
N ILE A 654 21.89 -10.83 -10.56
CA ILE A 654 20.65 -10.07 -10.34
C ILE A 654 20.79 -8.65 -10.90
N TRP A 655 21.91 -7.99 -10.64
CA TRP A 655 22.19 -6.65 -11.13
C TRP A 655 22.19 -6.60 -12.67
N ILE A 656 22.87 -7.55 -13.32
CA ILE A 656 22.87 -7.67 -14.79
C ILE A 656 21.47 -7.94 -15.33
N LYS A 657 20.71 -8.87 -14.72
CA LYS A 657 19.32 -9.15 -15.12
C LYS A 657 18.39 -7.95 -14.92
N GLN A 658 18.64 -7.12 -13.91
CA GLN A 658 17.84 -5.92 -13.68
C GLN A 658 18.09 -4.87 -14.76
N ILE A 659 19.34 -4.70 -15.19
CA ILE A 659 19.69 -3.82 -16.33
C ILE A 659 19.05 -4.35 -17.61
N ASP A 660 19.10 -5.66 -17.88
CA ASP A 660 18.45 -6.27 -19.05
C ASP A 660 16.91 -6.13 -19.01
N ARG A 661 16.30 -6.23 -17.82
CA ARG A 661 14.87 -5.98 -17.65
C ARG A 661 14.51 -4.51 -17.92
N GLN A 662 15.33 -3.57 -17.46
CA GLN A 662 15.13 -2.14 -17.73
C GLN A 662 15.27 -1.85 -19.23
N LEU A 663 16.32 -2.34 -19.87
CA LEU A 663 16.51 -2.27 -21.32
C LEU A 663 15.30 -2.85 -22.08
N SER A 664 14.86 -4.04 -21.70
CA SER A 664 13.68 -4.69 -22.30
C SER A 664 12.39 -3.90 -22.07
N THR A 665 12.28 -3.20 -20.94
CA THR A 665 11.14 -2.32 -20.64
C THR A 665 11.17 -1.08 -21.53
N TYR A 666 12.33 -0.46 -21.74
CA TYR A 666 12.49 0.65 -22.68
C TYR A 666 12.17 0.24 -24.12
N MET A 667 12.67 -0.92 -24.56
CA MET A 667 12.36 -1.47 -25.89
C MET A 667 10.88 -1.80 -26.05
N LYS A 668 10.26 -2.42 -25.04
CA LYS A 668 8.81 -2.70 -25.05
C LYS A 668 7.99 -1.41 -25.08
N ARG A 669 8.39 -0.38 -24.34
CA ARG A 669 7.70 0.92 -24.36
C ARG A 669 7.80 1.62 -25.71
N ILE A 670 8.95 1.52 -26.40
CA ILE A 670 9.07 1.99 -27.79
C ILE A 670 8.13 1.19 -28.71
N GLU A 671 8.09 -0.13 -28.54
CA GLU A 671 7.19 -1.01 -29.30
C GLU A 671 5.71 -0.67 -29.08
N ASP A 672 5.32 -0.36 -27.85
CA ASP A 672 3.96 0.03 -27.49
C ASP A 672 3.55 1.38 -28.11
N VAL A 673 4.47 2.34 -28.25
CA VAL A 673 4.17 3.69 -28.78
C VAL A 673 4.13 3.74 -30.30
N LEU A 674 5.06 3.06 -30.98
CA LEU A 674 5.20 3.14 -32.44
C LEU A 674 4.55 1.94 -33.16
N GLY A 675 4.13 0.92 -32.40
CA GLY A 675 3.75 -0.39 -32.93
C GLY A 675 4.94 -1.09 -33.59
N ARG A 676 4.70 -2.24 -34.25
CA ARG A 676 5.76 -3.05 -34.88
C ARG A 676 6.57 -2.34 -35.99
N GLY A 677 6.22 -1.09 -36.33
CA GLY A 677 6.90 -0.28 -37.35
C GLY A 677 8.08 0.55 -36.85
N TRP A 678 8.41 0.57 -35.54
CA TRP A 678 9.54 1.34 -35.01
C TRP A 678 10.90 0.85 -35.51
N GLU A 679 10.99 -0.44 -35.82
CA GLU A 679 12.18 -1.06 -36.41
C GLU A 679 12.53 -0.52 -37.80
N ASN A 680 11.51 -0.03 -38.53
CA ASN A 680 11.70 0.53 -39.87
C ASN A 680 12.15 2.00 -39.83
N HIS A 681 12.07 2.66 -38.67
CA HIS A 681 12.56 4.02 -38.50
C HIS A 681 14.09 4.02 -38.47
N VAL A 682 14.74 5.02 -39.09
CA VAL A 682 16.21 5.09 -39.19
C VAL A 682 16.86 5.07 -37.80
N GLU A 683 16.32 5.84 -36.86
CA GLU A 683 16.81 5.90 -35.48
C GLU A 683 16.40 4.67 -34.64
N GLY A 684 15.25 4.06 -34.96
CA GLY A 684 14.78 2.85 -34.28
C GLY A 684 15.64 1.62 -34.63
N ARG A 685 16.14 1.55 -35.87
CA ARG A 685 17.09 0.52 -36.29
C ARG A 685 18.43 0.65 -35.56
N GLN A 686 18.93 1.87 -35.37
CA GLN A 686 20.16 2.13 -34.60
C GLN A 686 19.98 1.74 -33.13
N LEU A 687 18.86 2.13 -32.51
CA LEU A 687 18.52 1.75 -31.14
C LEU A 687 18.44 0.24 -30.95
N LYS A 688 17.84 -0.48 -31.90
CA LYS A 688 17.77 -1.95 -31.86
C LYS A 688 19.16 -2.56 -31.91
N GLN A 689 20.03 -2.08 -32.80
CA GLN A 689 21.43 -2.55 -32.88
C GLN A 689 22.21 -2.26 -31.60
N GLU A 690 22.09 -1.05 -31.04
CA GLU A 690 22.72 -0.67 -29.76
C GLU A 690 22.19 -1.54 -28.62
N GLY A 691 20.89 -1.79 -28.57
CA GLY A 691 20.26 -2.65 -27.57
C GLY A 691 20.63 -4.14 -27.69
N ASP A 692 20.70 -4.69 -28.91
CA ASP A 692 21.09 -6.08 -29.13
C ASP A 692 22.59 -6.29 -28.81
N ASN A 693 23.45 -5.33 -29.18
CA ASN A 693 24.86 -5.32 -28.78
C ASN A 693 25.02 -5.21 -27.26
N PHE A 694 24.17 -4.43 -26.59
CA PHE A 694 24.18 -4.32 -25.14
C PHE A 694 23.69 -5.62 -24.48
N ARG A 695 22.66 -6.28 -25.01
CA ARG A 695 22.19 -7.60 -24.53
C ARG A 695 23.28 -8.68 -24.62
N LEU A 696 24.04 -8.72 -25.70
CA LEU A 696 25.15 -9.68 -25.84
C LEU A 696 26.21 -9.52 -24.73
N LYS A 697 26.43 -8.29 -24.24
CA LYS A 697 27.33 -8.00 -23.13
C LYS A 697 26.73 -8.34 -21.76
N LEU A 698 25.41 -8.36 -21.64
CA LEU A 698 24.67 -8.70 -20.41
C LEU A 698 24.46 -10.21 -20.23
N ASN A 699 25.20 -11.06 -20.96
CA ASN A 699 25.10 -12.50 -20.84
C ASN A 699 25.63 -13.02 -19.50
N THR A 700 24.72 -13.53 -18.67
CA THR A 700 25.01 -14.02 -17.30
C THR A 700 25.55 -15.45 -17.24
N GLN A 701 25.55 -16.19 -18.36
CA GLN A 701 25.96 -17.60 -18.39
C GLN A 701 27.44 -17.80 -18.09
N HIS A 702 28.31 -16.90 -18.58
CA HIS A 702 29.75 -16.99 -18.32
C HIS A 702 30.08 -16.92 -16.81
N ILE A 703 29.39 -16.04 -16.09
CA ILE A 703 29.56 -15.88 -14.63
C ILE A 703 29.09 -17.14 -13.89
N PHE A 704 28.01 -17.77 -14.38
CA PHE A 704 27.49 -19.00 -13.83
C PHE A 704 28.46 -20.18 -14.05
N ASP A 705 29.02 -20.33 -15.24
CA ASP A 705 29.96 -21.41 -15.56
C ASP A 705 31.27 -21.27 -14.77
N ASP A 706 31.80 -20.05 -14.64
CA ASP A 706 32.96 -19.75 -13.80
C ASP A 706 32.71 -20.10 -12.32
N TRP A 707 31.50 -19.84 -11.84
CA TRP A 707 31.10 -20.20 -10.48
C TRP A 707 31.03 -21.72 -10.29
N VAL A 708 30.41 -22.44 -11.22
CA VAL A 708 30.35 -23.92 -11.17
C VAL A 708 31.75 -24.51 -11.13
N ALA A 709 32.66 -24.03 -11.96
CA ALA A 709 34.06 -24.48 -11.99
C ALA A 709 34.76 -24.23 -10.64
N LYS A 710 34.61 -23.04 -10.05
CA LYS A 710 35.19 -22.69 -8.74
C LYS A 710 34.63 -23.55 -7.61
N VAL A 711 33.34 -23.85 -7.63
CA VAL A 711 32.68 -24.67 -6.61
C VAL A 711 33.07 -26.14 -6.70
N GLN A 712 33.23 -26.67 -7.92
CA GLN A 712 33.66 -28.06 -8.12
C GLN A 712 35.14 -28.27 -7.80
N ALA A 713 35.99 -27.29 -8.06
CA ALA A 713 37.42 -27.33 -7.71
C ALA A 713 37.67 -27.34 -6.19
N ARG A 714 36.73 -26.85 -5.38
CA ARG A 714 36.85 -26.77 -3.92
C ARG A 714 36.18 -27.98 -3.25
N ASN A 715 36.95 -28.79 -2.53
CA ASN A 715 36.43 -29.87 -1.70
C ASN A 715 35.85 -29.34 -0.38
N LEU A 716 34.61 -28.83 -0.45
CA LEU A 716 33.81 -28.37 0.70
C LEU A 716 33.14 -29.56 1.42
N ALA A 717 33.92 -30.47 2.01
CA ALA A 717 33.38 -31.60 2.76
C ALA A 717 33.03 -31.19 4.21
N ILE A 718 31.75 -31.27 4.58
CA ILE A 718 31.26 -31.07 5.96
C ILE A 718 31.32 -32.41 6.72
N ALA A 719 32.48 -33.08 6.65
CA ALA A 719 32.69 -34.37 7.30
C ALA A 719 33.83 -34.21 8.30
N GLY A 720 33.52 -34.27 9.59
CA GLY A 720 34.51 -34.13 10.65
C GLY A 720 33.91 -33.80 12.01
N LYS A 721 34.80 -33.65 13.00
CA LYS A 721 34.45 -33.21 14.35
C LYS A 721 33.84 -31.81 14.31
N VAL A 722 32.90 -31.55 15.22
CA VAL A 722 32.19 -30.27 15.34
C VAL A 722 33.15 -29.13 15.71
N TYR A 723 34.13 -29.41 16.57
CA TYR A 723 35.11 -28.45 17.03
C TYR A 723 36.51 -28.74 16.49
N VAL A 724 37.21 -27.66 16.14
CA VAL A 724 38.63 -27.64 15.79
C VAL A 724 39.30 -26.60 16.69
N ILE A 725 40.46 -26.95 17.25
CA ILE A 725 41.27 -26.03 18.03
C ILE A 725 42.21 -25.33 17.05
N GLU A 726 42.02 -24.02 16.86
CA GLU A 726 42.91 -23.18 16.05
C GLU A 726 43.84 -22.37 16.96
N ALA A 727 45.12 -22.36 16.61
CA ALA A 727 46.13 -21.60 17.33
C ALA A 727 46.17 -20.16 16.74
N VAL A 728 45.46 -19.22 17.37
CA VAL A 728 45.39 -17.83 16.90
C VAL A 728 46.54 -17.03 17.51
N ARG A 729 47.33 -16.36 16.68
CA ARG A 729 48.37 -15.44 17.14
C ARG A 729 47.72 -14.11 17.52
N ARG A 730 47.85 -13.70 18.80
CA ARG A 730 47.45 -12.36 19.22
C ARG A 730 48.49 -11.37 18.70
N SER A 731 48.06 -10.30 18.01
CA SER A 731 48.93 -9.39 17.25
C SER A 731 50.05 -8.72 18.04
N ASN A 732 49.96 -8.66 19.39
CA ASN A 732 50.86 -7.88 20.23
C ASN A 732 51.81 -8.67 21.15
N ASP A 733 51.59 -9.97 21.42
CA ASP A 733 52.30 -10.66 22.53
C ASP A 733 52.98 -11.98 22.15
N GLY A 734 53.04 -12.35 20.86
CA GLY A 734 53.79 -13.53 20.36
C GLY A 734 53.32 -14.91 20.84
N LYS A 735 52.52 -14.99 21.91
CA LYS A 735 51.93 -16.22 22.42
C LYS A 735 50.73 -16.61 21.56
N SER A 736 50.79 -17.83 21.04
CA SER A 736 49.65 -18.43 20.35
C SER A 736 48.64 -18.90 21.40
N ILE A 737 47.43 -18.34 21.35
CA ILE A 737 46.33 -18.75 22.22
C ILE A 737 45.45 -19.70 21.40
N LEU A 738 45.17 -20.86 21.98
CA LEU A 738 44.28 -21.85 21.40
C LEU A 738 42.85 -21.35 21.54
N ARG A 739 42.17 -21.12 20.40
CA ARG A 739 40.75 -20.80 20.35
C ARG A 739 39.95 -21.99 19.83
N LEU A 740 38.77 -22.17 20.41
CA LEU A 740 37.81 -23.15 19.94
C LEU A 740 37.12 -22.59 18.70
N ARG A 741 37.11 -23.32 17.59
CA ARG A 741 36.37 -22.93 16.38
C ARG A 741 35.45 -24.05 15.95
N VAL A 742 34.24 -23.70 15.57
CA VAL A 742 33.30 -24.64 14.96
C VAL A 742 33.74 -24.92 13.53
N ASN A 743 33.81 -26.19 13.14
CA ASN A 743 34.21 -26.64 11.80
C ASN A 743 33.09 -26.39 10.77
N PHE A 744 32.78 -25.12 10.54
CA PHE A 744 31.78 -24.68 9.58
C PHE A 744 32.30 -23.42 8.89
N SER A 745 32.77 -23.56 7.65
CA SER A 745 33.36 -22.44 6.91
C SER A 745 32.28 -21.48 6.41
N PRO A 746 32.55 -20.16 6.40
CA PRO A 746 31.60 -19.17 5.86
C PRO A 746 31.31 -19.40 4.37
N GLU A 747 32.21 -20.06 3.64
CA GLU A 747 32.04 -20.42 2.22
C GLU A 747 30.90 -21.42 1.98
N VAL A 748 30.64 -22.31 2.95
CA VAL A 748 29.53 -23.26 2.87
C VAL A 748 28.18 -22.52 2.99
N ILE A 749 28.14 -21.48 3.82
CA ILE A 749 26.96 -20.60 3.97
C ILE A 749 26.71 -19.84 2.68
N THR A 750 27.74 -19.22 2.09
CA THR A 750 27.61 -18.50 0.83
C THR A 750 27.16 -19.42 -0.30
N LEU A 751 27.70 -20.65 -0.37
CA LEU A 751 27.28 -21.64 -1.36
C LEU A 751 25.79 -22.02 -1.23
N SER A 752 25.30 -22.24 -0.02
CA SER A 752 23.88 -22.56 0.20
C SER A 752 22.95 -21.42 -0.24
N LYS A 753 23.33 -20.16 0.05
CA LYS A 753 22.61 -18.95 -0.36
C LYS A 753 22.68 -18.76 -1.88
N GLU A 754 23.83 -18.97 -2.51
CA GLU A 754 24.01 -18.89 -3.97
C GLU A 754 23.18 -19.92 -4.71
N VAL A 755 23.20 -21.19 -4.26
CA VAL A 755 22.40 -22.26 -4.85
C VAL A 755 20.90 -21.95 -4.77
N ARG A 756 20.42 -21.39 -3.65
CA ARG A 756 19.02 -20.96 -3.51
C ARG A 756 18.66 -19.87 -4.53
N ASN A 757 19.49 -18.83 -4.62
CA ASN A 757 19.23 -17.69 -5.50
C ASN A 757 19.34 -18.10 -6.98
N LEU A 758 20.33 -18.91 -7.35
CA LEU A 758 20.51 -19.43 -8.71
C LEU A 758 19.37 -20.37 -9.13
N LYS A 759 18.87 -21.21 -8.21
CA LYS A 759 17.70 -22.05 -8.44
C LYS A 759 16.45 -21.21 -8.69
N ASN A 760 16.22 -20.18 -7.88
CA ASN A 760 15.10 -19.25 -8.06
C ASN A 760 15.20 -18.48 -9.39
N MET A 761 16.41 -18.22 -9.87
CA MET A 761 16.66 -17.58 -11.16
C MET A 761 16.54 -18.51 -12.38
N GLY A 762 16.28 -19.81 -12.16
CA GLY A 762 16.06 -20.81 -13.21
C GLY A 762 17.33 -21.44 -13.80
N PHE A 763 18.50 -21.25 -13.18
CA PHE A 763 19.74 -21.89 -13.66
C PHE A 763 19.76 -23.39 -13.33
N ARG A 764 20.32 -24.19 -14.24
CA ARG A 764 20.48 -25.65 -14.05
C ARG A 764 21.77 -25.94 -13.30
N ILE A 765 21.67 -26.04 -11.98
CA ILE A 765 22.81 -26.29 -11.09
C ILE A 765 23.13 -27.79 -11.08
N PRO A 766 24.42 -28.20 -11.14
CA PRO A 766 24.81 -29.61 -11.00
C PRO A 766 24.32 -30.24 -9.68
N LEU A 767 23.73 -31.43 -9.77
CA LEU A 767 23.19 -32.20 -8.63
C LEU A 767 24.17 -32.33 -7.44
N PRO A 768 25.49 -32.59 -7.64
CA PRO A 768 26.42 -32.69 -6.52
C PRO A 768 26.51 -31.41 -5.67
N VAL A 769 26.41 -30.23 -6.30
CA VAL A 769 26.47 -28.94 -5.62
C VAL A 769 25.17 -28.69 -4.84
N VAL A 770 24.03 -29.05 -5.44
CA VAL A 770 22.71 -28.96 -4.78
C VAL A 770 22.65 -29.88 -3.56
N ASN A 771 23.17 -31.09 -3.65
CA ASN A 771 23.19 -32.04 -2.52
C ASN A 771 24.06 -31.53 -1.37
N LYS A 772 25.25 -30.98 -1.67
CA LYS A 772 26.13 -30.33 -0.67
C LYS A 772 25.43 -29.14 0.01
N ALA A 773 24.75 -28.29 -0.79
CA ALA A 773 23.98 -27.16 -0.25
C ALA A 773 22.80 -27.63 0.62
N HIS A 774 22.15 -28.73 0.27
CA HIS A 774 21.05 -29.28 1.05
C HIS A 774 21.54 -29.82 2.41
N GLN A 775 22.64 -30.58 2.43
CA GLN A 775 23.28 -31.04 3.66
C GLN A 775 23.73 -29.86 4.54
N ALA A 776 24.34 -28.83 3.93
CA ALA A 776 24.71 -27.60 4.63
C ALA A 776 23.52 -26.91 5.28
N ASN A 777 22.39 -26.79 4.58
CA ASN A 777 21.18 -26.13 5.09
C ASN A 777 20.55 -26.88 6.28
N GLN A 778 20.61 -28.21 6.31
CA GLN A 778 20.11 -28.99 7.45
C GLN A 778 20.95 -28.76 8.71
N LEU A 779 22.27 -28.62 8.56
CA LEU A 779 23.21 -28.41 9.65
C LEU A 779 23.38 -26.92 10.04
N TYR A 780 22.98 -26.00 9.16
CA TYR A 780 23.13 -24.56 9.31
C TYR A 780 22.63 -23.99 10.64
N PRO A 781 21.39 -24.26 11.12
CA PRO A 781 20.90 -23.68 12.37
C PRO A 781 21.77 -24.10 13.56
N PHE A 782 22.18 -25.37 13.60
CA PHE A 782 23.04 -25.91 14.66
C PHE A 782 24.45 -25.31 14.61
N ALA A 783 24.99 -25.10 13.41
CA ALA A 783 26.32 -24.52 13.25
C ALA A 783 26.35 -23.03 13.64
N ILE A 784 25.31 -22.25 13.33
CA ILE A 784 25.23 -20.84 13.72
C ILE A 784 25.14 -20.70 15.23
N SER A 785 24.22 -21.44 15.86
CA SER A 785 24.04 -21.34 17.31
C SER A 785 25.32 -21.73 18.05
N LEU A 786 26.05 -22.75 17.57
CA LEU A 786 27.36 -23.10 18.11
C LEU A 786 28.40 -22.01 17.85
N LEU A 787 28.44 -21.42 16.65
CA LEU A 787 29.38 -20.35 16.31
C LEU A 787 29.14 -19.11 17.17
N GLU A 788 27.88 -18.74 17.38
CA GLU A 788 27.47 -17.62 18.22
C GLU A 788 27.76 -17.90 19.70
N SER A 789 27.45 -19.12 20.18
CA SER A 789 27.78 -19.55 21.54
C SER A 789 29.29 -19.51 21.80
N VAL A 790 30.12 -19.94 20.84
CA VAL A 790 31.58 -19.88 20.98
C VAL A 790 32.09 -18.44 20.92
N ARG A 791 31.54 -17.60 20.03
CA ARG A 791 31.90 -16.17 19.95
C ARG A 791 31.52 -15.40 21.21
N THR A 792 30.34 -15.65 21.77
CA THR A 792 29.89 -15.05 23.03
C THR A 792 30.78 -15.52 24.17
N TYR A 793 31.09 -16.81 24.26
CA TYR A 793 32.05 -17.34 25.23
C TYR A 793 33.44 -16.68 25.15
N ASP A 794 34.00 -16.55 23.93
CA ASP A 794 35.29 -15.87 23.73
C ASP A 794 35.22 -14.38 24.10
N SER A 795 34.16 -13.67 23.70
CA SER A 795 33.96 -12.26 24.03
C SER A 795 33.82 -12.04 25.53
N ILE A 796 33.09 -12.91 26.23
CA ILE A 796 32.93 -12.87 27.69
C ILE A 796 34.26 -13.15 28.39
N ASN A 797 35.04 -14.12 27.91
CA ASN A 797 36.36 -14.41 28.47
C ASN A 797 37.34 -13.26 28.25
N ASP A 798 37.31 -12.58 27.10
CA ASP A 798 38.12 -11.39 26.86
C ASP A 798 37.69 -10.24 27.80
N LYS A 799 36.39 -10.03 28.05
CA LYS A 799 35.90 -9.05 29.05
C LYS A 799 36.34 -9.36 30.49
N ILE A 800 36.36 -10.64 30.87
CA ILE A 800 36.74 -11.08 32.22
C ILE A 800 38.26 -11.07 32.41
N ALA A 801 39.05 -11.28 31.35
CA ALA A 801 40.50 -11.31 31.43
C ALA A 801 41.09 -10.03 32.03
N ASP A 802 40.42 -8.90 31.84
CA ASP A 802 40.84 -7.59 32.37
C ASP A 802 40.54 -7.44 33.89
N LYS A 803 39.56 -8.16 34.45
CA LYS A 803 39.14 -8.08 35.85
C LYS A 803 39.43 -9.38 36.61
N ARG A 804 40.65 -9.50 37.16
CA ARG A 804 41.19 -10.72 37.80
C ARG A 804 40.37 -11.24 38.99
N ASP A 805 39.68 -10.36 39.72
CA ASP A 805 38.88 -10.75 40.89
C ASP A 805 37.52 -11.37 40.51
N MET A 806 36.98 -11.08 39.32
CA MET A 806 35.75 -11.68 38.81
C MET A 806 35.89 -13.16 38.45
N VAL A 807 37.10 -13.57 38.05
CA VAL A 807 37.41 -14.97 37.70
C VAL A 807 37.10 -15.92 38.86
N LEU A 808 37.26 -15.46 40.10
CA LEU A 808 36.99 -16.26 41.31
C LEU A 808 35.50 -16.56 41.49
N LEU A 809 34.64 -15.58 41.19
CA LEU A 809 33.18 -15.66 41.33
C LEU A 809 32.53 -16.53 40.25
N VAL A 810 33.10 -16.48 39.05
CA VAL A 810 32.63 -17.14 37.83
C VAL A 810 33.12 -18.59 37.68
N ALA A 811 34.10 -19.02 38.46
CA ALA A 811 34.80 -20.29 38.28
C ALA A 811 33.87 -21.52 38.17
N GLY A 812 32.76 -21.54 38.92
CA GLY A 812 31.73 -22.57 38.82
C GLY A 812 31.12 -22.69 37.42
N HIS A 813 30.57 -21.59 36.89
CA HIS A 813 29.96 -21.56 35.55
C HIS A 813 30.96 -21.86 34.43
N LYS A 814 32.22 -21.38 34.57
CA LYS A 814 33.28 -21.69 33.60
C LYS A 814 33.61 -23.18 33.55
N ARG A 815 33.59 -23.87 34.69
CA ARG A 815 33.79 -25.32 34.77
C ARG A 815 32.65 -26.08 34.10
N ASP A 816 31.41 -25.64 34.28
CA ASP A 816 30.24 -26.27 33.67
C ASP A 816 30.30 -26.15 32.14
N ILE A 817 30.68 -24.99 31.61
CA ILE A 817 30.91 -24.80 30.16
C ILE A 817 32.06 -25.68 29.65
N GLN A 818 33.17 -25.78 30.38
CA GLN A 818 34.27 -26.65 30.00
C GLN A 818 33.87 -28.14 29.97
N SER A 819 32.99 -28.57 30.88
CA SER A 819 32.39 -29.91 30.85
C SER A 819 31.57 -30.12 29.57
N GLN A 820 30.73 -29.15 29.20
CA GLN A 820 29.96 -29.21 27.95
C GLN A 820 30.87 -29.24 26.71
N ILE A 821 31.94 -28.42 26.67
CA ILE A 821 32.92 -28.44 25.56
C ILE A 821 33.62 -29.80 25.46
N ALA A 822 33.93 -30.44 26.60
CA ALA A 822 34.54 -31.77 26.62
C ALA A 822 33.60 -32.84 26.06
N GLU A 823 32.31 -32.78 26.41
CA GLU A 823 31.27 -33.64 25.81
C GLU A 823 31.13 -33.39 24.30
N GLY A 824 31.18 -32.12 23.88
CA GLY A 824 31.08 -31.69 22.49
C GLY A 824 32.28 -32.06 21.61
N GLY A 825 33.49 -32.16 22.18
CA GLY A 825 34.72 -32.50 21.46
C GLY A 825 34.72 -33.89 20.81
N GLY A 826 33.86 -34.80 21.30
CA GLY A 826 33.66 -36.15 20.75
C GLY A 826 32.57 -36.24 19.67
N LEU A 827 31.79 -35.18 19.45
CA LEU A 827 30.64 -35.20 18.55
C LEU A 827 31.04 -34.95 17.09
N VAL A 828 30.34 -35.65 16.19
CA VAL A 828 30.36 -35.46 14.73
C VAL A 828 29.00 -34.92 14.31
N TRP A 829 28.95 -34.14 13.22
CA TRP A 829 27.73 -33.48 12.72
C TRP A 829 26.54 -34.42 12.48
N GLU A 830 26.76 -35.71 12.25
CA GLU A 830 25.72 -36.72 12.01
C GLU A 830 25.19 -37.38 13.30
N SER A 831 25.66 -36.96 14.49
CA SER A 831 25.22 -37.55 15.76
C SER A 831 23.79 -37.16 16.12
N TYR A 832 22.98 -38.14 16.52
CA TYR A 832 21.61 -37.94 17.02
C TYR A 832 21.53 -36.98 18.22
N LYS A 833 22.61 -36.87 19.00
CA LYS A 833 22.66 -36.03 20.21
C LYS A 833 22.98 -34.55 19.93
N MET A 834 23.12 -34.13 18.67
CA MET A 834 23.51 -32.76 18.32
C MET A 834 22.48 -31.71 18.77
N ASP A 835 21.20 -31.86 18.43
CA ASP A 835 20.17 -30.87 18.80
C ASP A 835 20.05 -30.63 20.33
N PRO A 836 19.92 -31.66 21.20
CA PRO A 836 19.85 -31.42 22.64
C PRO A 836 21.16 -30.87 23.22
N TYR A 837 22.32 -31.22 22.64
CA TYR A 837 23.60 -30.66 23.06
C TYR A 837 23.70 -29.17 22.73
N VAL A 838 23.35 -28.78 21.50
CA VAL A 838 23.42 -27.38 21.04
C VAL A 838 22.55 -26.47 21.89
N LYS A 839 21.32 -26.92 22.23
CA LYS A 839 20.41 -26.17 23.11
C LYS A 839 20.98 -26.00 24.51
N LYS A 840 21.44 -27.09 25.13
CA LYS A 840 22.06 -27.05 26.46
C LYS A 840 23.30 -26.17 26.49
N PHE A 841 24.15 -26.25 25.46
CA PHE A 841 25.36 -25.45 25.36
C PHE A 841 25.03 -23.96 25.26
N ALA A 842 24.08 -23.58 24.39
CA ALA A 842 23.62 -22.20 24.27
C ALA A 842 22.99 -21.69 25.57
N GLU A 843 22.16 -22.49 26.26
CA GLU A 843 21.57 -22.14 27.55
C GLU A 843 22.65 -21.89 28.63
N THR A 844 23.65 -22.77 28.73
CA THR A 844 24.75 -22.58 29.70
C THR A 844 25.59 -21.34 29.42
N ILE A 845 25.78 -20.99 28.15
CA ILE A 845 26.54 -19.79 27.77
C ILE A 845 25.71 -18.52 27.96
N ASN A 846 24.41 -18.56 27.69
CA ASN A 846 23.52 -17.43 27.97
C ASN A 846 23.39 -17.17 29.47
N GLN A 847 23.22 -18.23 30.28
CA GLN A 847 23.26 -18.11 31.75
C GLN A 847 24.59 -17.52 32.23
N TYR A 848 25.69 -17.96 31.62
CA TYR A 848 27.00 -17.41 31.93
C TYR A 848 27.13 -15.93 31.53
N GLN A 849 26.61 -15.54 30.36
CA GLN A 849 26.58 -14.15 29.92
C GLN A 849 25.78 -13.27 30.87
N GLU A 850 24.55 -13.66 31.19
CA GLU A 850 23.67 -12.93 32.12
C GLU A 850 24.34 -12.77 33.48
N LYS A 851 24.96 -13.83 34.01
CA LYS A 851 25.67 -13.79 35.30
C LYS A 851 26.88 -12.88 35.26
N VAL A 852 27.65 -12.87 34.18
CA VAL A 852 28.82 -11.98 34.06
C VAL A 852 28.40 -10.51 33.88
N GLU A 853 27.34 -10.25 33.13
CA GLU A 853 26.79 -8.89 32.99
C GLU A 853 26.20 -8.38 34.31
N GLU A 854 25.47 -9.23 35.05
CA GLU A 854 25.00 -8.93 36.41
C GLU A 854 26.18 -8.62 37.35
N LEU A 855 27.24 -9.44 37.31
CA LEU A 855 28.46 -9.20 38.08
C LEU A 855 29.16 -7.89 37.72
N LEU A 856 29.20 -7.52 36.44
CA LEU A 856 29.78 -6.25 35.99
C LEU A 856 29.02 -5.06 36.54
N VAL A 857 27.68 -5.08 36.46
CA VAL A 857 26.84 -4.00 37.00
C VAL A 857 27.02 -3.89 38.51
N VAL A 858 27.02 -5.02 39.22
CA VAL A 858 27.19 -5.02 40.67
C VAL A 858 28.59 -4.55 41.07
N GLN A 859 29.64 -4.98 40.35
CA GLN A 859 31.00 -4.52 40.61
C GLN A 859 31.15 -3.02 40.33
N ASP A 860 30.65 -2.52 39.20
CA ASP A 860 30.75 -1.10 38.88
C ASP A 860 29.96 -0.25 39.89
N ALA A 861 28.83 -0.75 40.41
CA ALA A 861 28.10 -0.12 41.51
C ALA A 861 28.93 -0.08 42.79
N ILE A 862 29.61 -1.18 43.14
CA ILE A 862 30.49 -1.26 44.31
C ILE A 862 31.70 -0.34 44.14
N ASP A 863 32.36 -0.34 42.98
CA ASP A 863 33.49 0.54 42.66
C ASP A 863 33.07 2.02 42.72
N ALA A 864 31.86 2.36 42.26
CA ALA A 864 31.30 3.70 42.39
C ALA A 864 31.01 4.07 43.86
N GLN A 865 30.49 3.15 44.68
CA GLN A 865 30.33 3.40 46.12
C GLN A 865 31.69 3.54 46.82
N LEU A 866 32.67 2.70 46.48
CA LEU A 866 34.03 2.80 47.00
C LEU A 866 34.68 4.13 46.61
N ALA A 867 34.46 4.64 45.39
CA ALA A 867 34.92 5.96 44.99
C ALA A 867 34.16 7.08 45.72
N ALA A 868 32.85 6.92 45.94
CA ALA A 868 32.06 7.87 46.74
C ALA A 868 32.50 7.91 48.21
N MET A 869 33.02 6.81 48.76
CA MET A 869 33.63 6.81 50.09
C MET A 869 34.86 7.72 50.18
N ASP A 870 35.58 7.93 49.07
CA ASP A 870 36.72 8.87 49.04
C ASP A 870 36.27 10.33 49.01
N THR A 871 35.03 10.66 48.59
CA THR A 871 34.51 12.04 48.43
C THR A 871 33.36 12.42 49.37
N CYS A 872 32.79 11.47 50.12
CA CYS A 872 31.68 11.68 51.05
C CYS A 872 31.93 12.74 52.14
N GLN A 873 30.86 13.35 52.65
CA GLN A 873 30.93 14.16 53.87
C GLN A 873 31.29 13.28 55.07
N TYR A 874 32.15 13.80 55.95
CA TYR A 874 32.62 13.12 57.15
C TYR A 874 31.50 13.08 58.22
N ALA A 875 30.49 12.26 57.97
CA ALA A 875 29.33 12.11 58.83
C ALA A 875 28.96 10.63 58.98
N ALA A 876 28.55 10.23 60.19
CA ALA A 876 28.20 8.85 60.49
C ALA A 876 27.05 8.28 59.62
N PRO A 877 25.94 9.01 59.36
CA PRO A 877 24.83 8.43 58.59
C PRO A 877 25.13 8.26 57.10
N THR A 878 25.98 9.11 56.53
CA THR A 878 26.36 9.03 55.11
C THR A 878 27.28 7.85 54.84
N ILE A 879 28.29 7.64 55.69
CA ILE A 879 29.20 6.48 55.62
C ILE A 879 28.43 5.17 55.89
N ALA A 880 27.52 5.17 56.87
CA ALA A 880 26.66 4.02 57.15
C ALA A 880 25.75 3.66 55.95
N ALA A 881 25.18 4.67 55.27
CA ALA A 881 24.35 4.46 54.10
C ALA A 881 25.15 3.85 52.93
N LEU A 882 26.40 4.30 52.70
CA LEU A 882 27.29 3.74 51.69
C LEU A 882 27.68 2.28 52.00
N LEU A 883 27.98 1.95 53.26
CA LEU A 883 28.25 0.57 53.66
C LEU A 883 27.00 -0.32 53.52
N ALA A 884 25.81 0.22 53.81
CA ALA A 884 24.55 -0.49 53.63
C ALA A 884 24.21 -0.75 52.15
N THR A 885 24.57 0.15 51.24
CA THR A 885 24.39 -0.08 49.79
C THR A 885 25.38 -1.12 49.26
N ILE A 886 26.64 -1.08 49.70
CA ILE A 886 27.62 -2.14 49.37
C ILE A 886 27.16 -3.49 49.94
N GLN A 887 26.66 -3.55 51.17
CA GLN A 887 26.10 -4.78 51.75
C GLN A 887 24.90 -5.30 50.95
N LYS A 888 23.99 -4.43 50.49
CA LYS A 888 22.88 -4.84 49.60
C LYS A 888 23.38 -5.43 48.29
N ALA A 889 24.44 -4.86 47.72
CA ALA A 889 25.08 -5.39 46.51
C ALA A 889 25.70 -6.78 46.77
N VAL A 890 26.38 -6.97 47.91
CA VAL A 890 26.90 -8.28 48.33
C VAL A 890 25.78 -9.29 48.59
N ASP A 891 24.66 -8.85 49.18
CA ASP A 891 23.49 -9.68 49.43
C ASP A 891 22.86 -10.15 48.09
N GLN A 892 22.81 -9.30 47.07
CA GLN A 892 22.40 -9.67 45.71
C GLN A 892 23.33 -10.74 45.12
N LEU A 893 24.65 -10.63 45.31
CA LEU A 893 25.60 -11.66 44.88
C LEU A 893 25.39 -12.99 45.61
N SER A 894 25.01 -12.97 46.89
CA SER A 894 24.74 -14.20 47.64
C SER A 894 23.54 -14.99 47.08
N LEU A 895 22.53 -14.29 46.55
CA LEU A 895 21.37 -14.90 45.88
C LEU A 895 21.73 -15.49 44.50
N GLY A 896 22.81 -14.99 43.88
CA GLY A 896 23.27 -15.39 42.55
C GLY A 896 24.03 -16.71 42.46
N ASN A 897 24.25 -17.43 43.57
CA ASN A 897 25.02 -18.69 43.64
C ASN A 897 26.44 -18.62 43.04
N TYR A 898 27.14 -17.49 43.21
CA TYR A 898 28.54 -17.37 42.77
C TYR A 898 29.49 -18.22 43.61
N SER A 899 30.51 -18.79 42.97
CA SER A 899 31.54 -19.58 43.67
C SER A 899 32.49 -18.66 44.45
N ASN A 900 33.00 -19.11 45.60
CA ASN A 900 34.07 -18.41 46.35
C ASN A 900 33.76 -16.97 46.80
N LEU A 901 32.47 -16.61 46.98
CA LEU A 901 32.05 -15.27 47.41
C LEU A 901 32.75 -14.81 48.70
N HIS A 902 32.99 -15.71 49.66
CA HIS A 902 33.65 -15.39 50.93
C HIS A 902 35.05 -14.78 50.75
N ILE A 903 35.85 -15.31 49.82
CA ILE A 903 37.22 -14.83 49.56
C ILE A 903 37.17 -13.44 48.91
N TRP A 904 36.20 -13.23 48.02
CA TRP A 904 36.02 -11.94 47.35
C TRP A 904 35.51 -10.86 48.33
N VAL A 905 34.56 -11.19 49.20
CA VAL A 905 34.07 -10.27 50.24
C VAL A 905 35.19 -9.90 51.23
N GLN A 906 36.09 -10.84 51.56
CA GLN A 906 37.25 -10.54 52.39
C GLN A 906 38.19 -9.51 51.73
N LYS A 907 38.46 -9.65 50.42
CA LYS A 907 39.26 -8.66 49.67
C LYS A 907 38.56 -7.29 49.61
N LEU A 908 37.26 -7.28 49.36
CA LEU A 908 36.46 -6.04 49.32
C LEU A 908 36.52 -5.32 50.67
N ASP A 909 36.40 -6.07 51.76
CA ASP A 909 36.48 -5.52 53.11
C ASP A 909 37.89 -4.98 53.45
N GLU A 910 38.96 -5.65 52.99
CA GLU A 910 40.33 -5.11 53.10
C GLU A 910 40.52 -3.78 52.34
N GLU A 911 39.85 -3.61 51.18
CA GLU A 911 39.88 -2.35 50.44
C GLU A 911 39.10 -1.23 51.14
N ILE A 912 37.93 -1.56 51.70
CA ILE A 912 37.13 -0.64 52.51
C ILE A 912 37.90 -0.20 53.75
N GLU A 913 38.55 -1.13 54.44
CA GLU A 913 39.41 -0.83 55.59
C GLU A 913 40.50 0.20 55.23
N LYS A 914 41.18 0.02 54.09
CA LYS A 914 42.23 0.96 53.64
C LYS A 914 41.68 2.36 53.36
N LYS A 915 40.51 2.46 52.73
CA LYS A 915 39.88 3.75 52.42
C LYS A 915 39.39 4.48 53.67
N LEU A 916 38.70 3.76 54.57
CA LEU A 916 38.26 4.31 55.85
C LEU A 916 39.44 4.74 56.74
N ALA A 917 40.55 4.00 56.74
CA ALA A 917 41.76 4.38 57.48
C ALA A 917 42.39 5.69 56.96
N ARG A 918 42.48 5.87 55.63
CA ARG A 918 42.94 7.13 55.03
C ARG A 918 42.04 8.31 55.40
N ARG A 919 40.71 8.10 55.36
CA ARG A 919 39.72 9.12 55.73
C ARG A 919 39.82 9.51 57.20
N LEU A 920 39.98 8.54 58.09
CA LEU A 920 40.18 8.79 59.52
C LEU A 920 41.44 9.62 59.77
N GLN A 921 42.54 9.29 59.08
CA GLN A 921 43.79 10.04 59.16
C GLN A 921 43.62 11.51 58.73
N GLU A 922 42.95 11.76 57.59
CA GLU A 922 42.65 13.13 57.15
C GLU A 922 41.66 13.85 58.08
N GLY A 923 40.70 13.12 58.66
CA GLY A 923 39.77 13.64 59.66
C GLY A 923 40.48 14.13 60.93
N VAL A 924 41.45 13.36 61.44
CA VAL A 924 42.27 13.76 62.59
C VAL A 924 43.16 14.96 62.22
N ARG A 925 43.79 14.96 61.04
CA ARG A 925 44.60 16.11 60.56
C ARG A 925 43.79 17.39 60.39
N ALA A 926 42.56 17.30 59.88
CA ALA A 926 41.69 18.46 59.78
C ALA A 926 41.35 19.00 61.18
N TRP A 927 41.10 18.12 62.14
CA TRP A 927 40.84 18.50 63.53
C TRP A 927 42.05 19.17 64.18
N THR A 928 43.26 18.67 63.95
CA THR A 928 44.49 19.30 64.47
C THR A 928 44.75 20.67 63.83
N ARG A 929 44.55 20.82 62.52
CA ARG A 929 44.71 22.11 61.82
C ARG A 929 43.76 23.19 62.34
N VAL A 930 42.50 22.83 62.59
CA VAL A 930 41.52 23.76 63.18
C VAL A 930 41.92 24.14 64.61
N LEU A 931 42.44 23.19 65.40
CA LEU A 931 42.91 23.46 66.76
C LEU A 931 44.14 24.38 66.80
N GLU A 932 45.03 24.30 65.82
CA GLU A 932 46.18 25.21 65.70
C GLU A 932 45.81 26.61 65.18
N GLY A 933 44.55 26.84 64.78
CA GLY A 933 44.09 28.12 64.25
C GLY A 933 44.63 28.45 62.85
N ARG A 934 45.13 27.45 62.10
CA ARG A 934 45.61 27.58 60.72
C ARG A 934 44.47 27.51 59.70
N ASN A 935 43.44 28.33 59.87
CA ASN A 935 42.41 28.47 58.86
C ASN A 935 42.75 29.65 57.93
N ASP A 936 42.95 29.29 56.66
CA ASP A 936 42.94 30.10 55.44
C ASP A 936 44.11 31.06 55.20
N GLN A 937 45.10 30.59 54.40
CA GLN A 937 45.66 31.37 53.28
C GLN A 937 46.60 30.62 52.31
N GLU A 938 47.09 29.41 52.62
CA GLU A 938 48.14 28.77 51.79
C GLU A 938 47.68 27.87 50.63
N ASP A 939 46.39 27.59 50.43
CA ASP A 939 45.92 26.67 49.36
C ASP A 939 45.35 27.40 48.11
N LEU A 940 45.75 28.66 47.84
CA LEU A 940 45.31 29.41 46.66
C LEU A 940 46.19 29.25 45.40
N ASP A 941 47.33 28.55 45.49
CA ASP A 941 48.20 28.30 44.33
C ASP A 941 48.04 26.87 43.78
N SER A 942 46.88 26.59 43.20
CA SER A 942 46.80 25.61 42.10
C SER A 942 45.77 26.05 41.07
N THR A 943 46.24 26.77 40.06
CA THR A 943 45.51 27.03 38.82
C THR A 943 45.24 25.71 38.09
N ASP A 944 44.06 25.14 38.28
CA ASP A 944 43.39 24.33 37.26
C ASP A 944 41.87 24.37 37.44
N HIS A 945 41.19 24.59 36.32
CA HIS A 945 39.81 25.03 36.20
C HIS A 945 38.75 23.96 36.51
N SER A 946 37.74 24.29 37.34
CA SER A 946 36.28 24.08 37.10
C SER A 946 35.43 24.47 38.35
N PRO A 947 34.32 25.23 38.22
CA PRO A 947 33.58 25.79 39.36
C PRO A 947 32.29 25.03 39.76
N ASP A 948 32.26 23.69 39.67
CA ASP A 948 31.03 22.90 39.98
C ASP A 948 31.21 21.72 40.94
N GLN A 949 32.35 21.61 41.63
CA GLN A 949 32.46 20.72 42.78
C GLN A 949 33.12 21.49 43.92
N ALA A 950 32.30 21.98 44.86
CA ALA A 950 32.79 22.25 46.21
C ALA A 950 33.39 20.93 46.73
N LYS A 951 34.71 20.76 46.57
CA LYS A 951 35.46 19.64 47.13
C LYS A 951 35.28 19.71 48.65
N VAL A 952 34.32 18.95 49.16
CA VAL A 952 34.23 18.63 50.58
C VAL A 952 35.61 18.13 50.99
N LYS A 953 36.33 18.91 51.82
CA LYS A 953 37.67 18.55 52.30
C LYS A 953 37.60 17.13 52.88
N ALA A 954 38.55 16.26 52.53
CA ALA A 954 38.50 14.83 52.88
C ALA A 954 38.43 14.56 54.41
N GLY A 955 38.85 15.51 55.24
CA GLY A 955 38.73 15.47 56.70
C GLY A 955 37.52 16.18 57.30
N GLY A 956 36.65 16.78 56.47
CA GLY A 956 35.55 17.64 56.92
C GLY A 956 36.01 18.99 57.49
N GLU A 957 35.05 19.77 58.01
CA GLU A 957 35.30 21.00 58.76
C GLU A 957 34.89 20.78 60.22
N PRO A 958 35.82 20.38 61.09
CA PRO A 958 35.51 20.16 62.50
C PRO A 958 35.23 21.50 63.18
N VAL A 959 34.06 21.65 63.79
CA VAL A 959 33.71 22.83 64.59
C VAL A 959 34.04 22.51 66.05
N ILE A 960 35.14 23.07 66.55
CA ILE A 960 35.56 22.91 67.94
C ILE A 960 34.75 23.87 68.82
N GLN A 961 34.12 23.38 69.89
CA GLN A 961 33.34 24.24 70.79
C GLN A 961 34.26 25.12 71.63
N THR A 962 34.03 26.44 71.64
CA THR A 962 34.85 27.39 72.37
C THR A 962 34.50 27.40 73.86
N MET A 963 35.53 27.54 74.71
CA MET A 963 35.37 27.55 76.18
C MET A 963 35.90 28.85 76.78
N VAL A 964 35.04 29.56 77.51
CA VAL A 964 35.37 30.80 78.21
C VAL A 964 35.86 30.49 79.63
N HIS A 965 37.07 30.94 79.94
CA HIS A 965 37.74 30.82 81.22
C HIS A 965 37.77 32.18 81.90
N GLU A 966 37.17 32.28 83.09
CA GLU A 966 37.18 33.52 83.87
C GLU A 966 38.25 33.47 84.96
N MET A 967 39.07 34.53 85.05
CA MET A 967 39.96 34.77 86.19
C MET A 967 39.15 35.36 87.36
N ARG A 968 39.10 34.64 88.48
CA ARG A 968 38.36 35.04 89.69
C ARG A 968 39.31 35.25 90.87
N LEU A 969 38.99 36.24 91.70
CA LEU A 969 39.68 36.52 92.96
C LEU A 969 38.74 36.20 94.12
N THR A 970 39.08 35.18 94.90
CA THR A 970 38.29 34.74 96.07
C THR A 970 39.26 34.54 97.23
N SER A 971 38.94 35.09 98.41
CA SER A 971 39.83 35.04 99.59
C SER A 971 41.30 35.37 99.29
N GLN A 972 41.55 36.45 98.54
CA GLN A 972 42.89 36.93 98.15
C GLN A 972 43.72 35.99 97.25
N VAL A 973 43.16 34.88 96.77
CA VAL A 973 43.80 33.97 95.80
C VAL A 973 43.17 34.15 94.43
N MET A 974 44.00 34.26 93.39
CA MET A 974 43.58 34.28 92.00
C MET A 974 43.53 32.86 91.45
N TYR A 975 42.41 32.46 90.85
CA TYR A 975 42.32 31.18 90.13
C TYR A 975 41.44 31.30 88.88
N LEU A 976 41.64 30.35 87.96
CA LEU A 976 40.89 30.23 86.70
C LEU A 976 39.69 29.30 86.90
N SER A 977 38.51 29.73 86.45
CA SER A 977 37.28 28.92 86.46
C SER A 977 36.67 28.95 85.06
N PRO A 978 36.49 27.83 84.34
CA PRO A 978 36.90 26.44 84.60
C PRO A 978 38.42 26.21 84.69
N THR A 979 38.86 25.03 85.12
CA THR A 979 40.29 24.70 85.21
C THR A 979 40.89 24.27 83.87
N ILE A 980 42.22 24.38 83.74
CA ILE A 980 42.96 23.97 82.53
C ILE A 980 42.79 22.46 82.25
N GLU A 981 42.62 21.63 83.28
CA GLU A 981 42.41 20.18 83.12
C GLU A 981 41.02 19.83 82.59
N GLU A 982 40.00 20.61 82.95
CA GLU A 982 38.66 20.45 82.37
C GLU A 982 38.66 20.82 80.88
N ALA A 983 39.41 21.85 80.50
CA ALA A 983 39.63 22.19 79.08
C ALA A 983 40.30 21.05 78.31
N ARG A 984 41.33 20.42 78.89
CA ARG A 984 41.98 19.22 78.33
C ARG A 984 40.98 18.09 78.10
N SER A 985 40.18 17.76 79.12
CA SER A 985 39.22 16.66 79.04
C SER A 985 38.17 16.87 77.95
N ASN A 986 37.70 18.10 77.78
CA ASN A 986 36.69 18.44 76.78
C ASN A 986 37.27 18.38 75.36
N LEU A 987 38.46 18.94 75.14
CA LEU A 987 39.14 18.86 73.84
C LEU A 987 39.38 17.40 73.42
N LEU A 988 39.77 16.53 74.35
CA LEU A 988 39.95 15.10 74.07
C LEU A 988 38.62 14.36 73.81
N GLN A 989 37.55 14.69 74.54
CA GLN A 989 36.22 14.14 74.27
C GLN A 989 35.71 14.52 72.88
N GLN A 990 35.96 15.75 72.44
CA GLN A 990 35.61 16.20 71.09
C GLN A 990 36.41 15.46 70.01
N LEU A 991 37.71 15.20 70.24
CA LEU A 991 38.53 14.39 69.35
C LEU A 991 38.00 12.94 69.26
N PHE A 992 37.69 12.30 70.38
CA PHE A 992 37.13 10.94 70.38
C PHE A 992 35.76 10.87 69.73
N ALA A 993 34.91 11.89 69.89
CA ALA A 993 33.64 11.96 69.18
C ALA A 993 33.84 12.05 67.66
N TRP A 994 34.90 12.73 67.20
CA TRP A 994 35.25 12.83 65.79
C TRP A 994 35.81 11.52 65.21
N GLU A 995 36.62 10.79 65.98
CA GLU A 995 37.10 9.44 65.62
C GLU A 995 35.97 8.39 65.64
N ALA A 996 35.00 8.55 66.55
CA ALA A 996 33.85 7.66 66.70
C ALA A 996 32.99 7.57 65.42
N ILE A 997 32.97 8.62 64.60
CA ILE A 997 32.19 8.68 63.36
C ILE A 997 32.53 7.52 62.40
N ILE A 998 33.81 7.12 62.33
CA ILE A 998 34.28 6.02 61.47
C ILE A 998 34.38 4.71 62.24
N THR A 999 34.89 4.74 63.48
CA THR A 999 35.19 3.50 64.24
C THR A 999 33.94 2.74 64.70
N THR A 1000 32.79 3.41 64.81
CA THR A 1000 31.51 2.79 65.20
C THR A 1000 30.73 2.14 64.04
N GLN A 1001 31.24 2.26 62.80
CA GLN A 1001 30.58 1.71 61.62
C GLN A 1001 30.61 0.17 61.59
N GLN A 1002 29.58 -0.45 61.01
CA GLN A 1002 29.43 -1.90 60.90
C GLN A 1002 30.22 -2.46 59.71
N ARG A 1003 30.87 -3.61 59.92
CA ARG A 1003 31.63 -4.35 58.91
C ARG A 1003 30.72 -5.17 57.99
N ILE A 1004 31.14 -5.35 56.74
CA ILE A 1004 30.41 -6.11 55.71
C ILE A 1004 30.51 -7.62 56.00
N SER A 1005 29.43 -8.36 55.76
CA SER A 1005 29.39 -9.83 55.96
C SER A 1005 28.72 -10.56 54.80
N SER A 1006 29.21 -11.75 54.46
CA SER A 1006 28.66 -12.59 53.39
C SER A 1006 27.59 -13.58 53.87
N THR A 1007 27.36 -13.69 55.18
CA THR A 1007 26.63 -14.81 55.81
C THR A 1007 25.28 -14.42 56.41
N ARG A 1008 24.74 -13.24 56.08
CA ARG A 1008 23.47 -12.74 56.64
C ARG A 1008 22.28 -13.69 56.42
N TYR A 1009 22.23 -14.39 55.28
CA TYR A 1009 21.19 -15.38 54.98
C TYR A 1009 21.48 -16.80 55.52
N GLN A 1010 22.74 -17.13 55.82
CA GLN A 1010 23.12 -18.42 56.40
C GLN A 1010 23.02 -18.45 57.92
N VAL A 1011 23.05 -17.30 58.59
CA VAL A 1011 23.11 -17.19 60.06
C VAL A 1011 21.79 -16.64 60.62
N ALA A 1012 20.76 -17.46 60.60
CA ALA A 1012 19.60 -17.28 61.48
C ALA A 1012 19.74 -18.03 62.82
N ILE A 1013 20.79 -18.86 62.99
CA ILE A 1013 20.88 -19.83 64.11
C ILE A 1013 21.96 -19.51 65.16
N ASP A 1014 23.07 -18.83 64.83
CA ASP A 1014 24.12 -18.51 65.81
C ASP A 1014 24.43 -17.01 65.93
N ARG A 1015 23.65 -16.30 66.76
CA ARG A 1015 23.98 -14.94 67.22
C ARG A 1015 24.98 -15.04 68.38
N ASN A 1016 26.26 -15.27 68.08
CA ASN A 1016 27.33 -14.97 69.03
C ASN A 1016 27.87 -13.55 68.78
N THR A 1017 27.69 -12.75 69.82
CA THR A 1017 27.84 -11.31 69.93
C THR A 1017 29.32 -10.91 70.03
N SER A 1018 30.00 -10.81 68.88
CA SER A 1018 31.23 -10.01 68.79
C SER A 1018 31.01 -8.97 67.70
N GLU A 1019 30.52 -7.80 68.11
CA GLU A 1019 30.18 -6.67 67.26
C GLU A 1019 31.35 -6.28 66.35
N SER A 1020 31.22 -6.65 65.07
CA SER A 1020 32.12 -6.42 63.96
C SER A 1020 32.14 -4.95 63.55
N THR A 1021 32.69 -4.10 64.40
CA THR A 1021 32.86 -2.66 64.14
C THR A 1021 34.29 -2.35 63.69
N TYR A 1022 34.48 -1.27 62.95
CA TYR A 1022 35.80 -0.85 62.41
C TYR A 1022 36.76 -0.25 63.48
N ARG A 1023 36.69 -0.70 64.74
CA ARG A 1023 37.60 -0.24 65.82
C ARG A 1023 39.07 -0.57 65.56
N ASN A 1024 39.34 -1.64 64.82
CA ASN A 1024 40.72 -2.04 64.46
C ASN A 1024 41.42 -1.06 63.51
N LEU A 1025 40.70 -0.10 62.89
CA LEU A 1025 41.29 0.87 61.96
C LEU A 1025 42.34 1.77 62.61
N LEU A 1026 42.22 2.09 63.90
CA LEU A 1026 43.21 2.89 64.64
C LEU A 1026 44.60 2.24 64.65
N SER A 1027 44.67 0.91 64.52
CA SER A 1027 45.94 0.16 64.45
C SER A 1027 46.55 0.09 63.04
N LYS A 1028 45.78 0.43 61.99
CA LYS A 1028 46.16 0.26 60.58
C LYS A 1028 46.24 1.59 59.81
N LEU A 1029 46.44 2.70 60.50
CA LEU A 1029 46.59 4.01 59.85
C LEU A 1029 47.80 4.03 58.89
N PRO A 1030 47.68 4.61 57.68
CA PRO A 1030 48.75 4.60 56.66
C PRO A 1030 50.10 5.19 57.10
N GLU A 1031 50.10 6.18 57.99
CA GLU A 1031 51.31 6.80 58.57
C GLU A 1031 51.53 6.44 60.05
N GLY A 1032 50.83 5.43 60.55
CA GLY A 1032 50.93 4.99 61.95
C GLY A 1032 50.31 5.96 62.96
N GLN A 1033 50.73 5.83 64.22
CA GLN A 1033 50.18 6.58 65.37
C GLN A 1033 50.61 8.06 65.42
N GLY A 1034 51.56 8.48 64.56
CA GLY A 1034 52.13 9.83 64.59
C GLY A 1034 51.11 10.95 64.38
N VAL A 1035 50.04 10.71 63.62
CA VAL A 1035 48.97 11.71 63.41
C VAL A 1035 48.13 11.93 64.68
N ILE A 1036 47.90 10.87 65.44
CA ILE A 1036 47.20 10.94 66.73
C ILE A 1036 48.10 11.59 67.78
N GLU A 1037 49.39 11.23 67.81
CA GLU A 1037 50.38 11.90 68.67
C GLU A 1037 50.46 13.40 68.37
N GLN A 1038 50.45 13.80 67.09
CA GLN A 1038 50.39 15.20 66.69
C GLN A 1038 49.15 15.90 67.25
N ALA A 1039 47.98 15.26 67.24
CA ALA A 1039 46.77 15.82 67.82
C ALA A 1039 46.88 16.02 69.34
N TYR A 1040 47.43 15.04 70.06
CA TYR A 1040 47.69 15.17 71.49
C TYR A 1040 48.71 16.27 71.80
N THR A 1041 49.80 16.36 71.04
CA THR A 1041 50.82 17.41 71.21
C THR A 1041 50.27 18.80 70.91
N ALA A 1042 49.39 18.95 69.91
CA ALA A 1042 48.74 20.22 69.60
C ALA A 1042 47.82 20.68 70.74
N VAL A 1043 47.06 19.77 71.36
CA VAL A 1043 46.25 20.06 72.56
C VAL A 1043 47.14 20.49 73.73
N GLU A 1044 48.24 19.79 73.99
CA GLU A 1044 49.18 20.15 75.07
C GLU A 1044 49.87 21.50 74.82
N ASN A 1045 50.24 21.80 73.58
CA ASN A 1045 50.85 23.07 73.20
C ASN A 1045 49.88 24.26 73.34
N LEU A 1046 48.59 24.05 73.08
CA LEU A 1046 47.58 25.07 73.33
C LEU A 1046 47.41 25.33 74.83
N LEU A 1047 47.34 24.26 75.64
CA LEU A 1047 47.21 24.37 77.08
C LEU A 1047 48.46 24.98 77.74
N SER A 1048 49.66 24.73 77.22
CA SER A 1048 50.90 25.35 77.73
C SER A 1048 50.90 26.86 77.51
N LYS A 1049 50.51 27.33 76.32
CA LYS A 1049 50.35 28.78 76.03
C LYS A 1049 49.36 29.46 76.98
N VAL A 1050 48.23 28.80 77.28
CA VAL A 1050 47.26 29.31 78.26
C VAL A 1050 47.85 29.31 79.67
N ARG A 1051 48.59 28.26 80.06
CA ARG A 1051 49.23 28.15 81.37
C ARG A 1051 50.29 29.24 81.59
N GLU A 1052 51.11 29.54 80.59
CA GLU A 1052 52.09 30.63 80.65
C GLU A 1052 51.41 31.98 80.89
N TYR A 1053 50.37 32.27 80.11
CA TYR A 1053 49.61 33.52 80.23
C TYR A 1053 48.92 33.67 81.59
N VAL A 1054 48.27 32.61 82.07
CA VAL A 1054 47.66 32.61 83.42
C VAL A 1054 48.74 32.73 84.50
N GLY A 1055 49.92 32.15 84.29
CA GLY A 1055 51.06 32.26 85.19
C GLY A 1055 51.54 33.69 85.41
N GLU A 1056 51.53 34.54 84.37
CA GLU A 1056 51.84 35.97 84.50
C GLU A 1056 50.86 36.68 85.44
N TRP A 1057 49.56 36.37 85.33
CA TRP A 1057 48.54 36.94 86.21
C TRP A 1057 48.65 36.43 87.65
N LEU A 1058 48.99 35.16 87.85
CA LEU A 1058 49.21 34.60 89.19
C LEU A 1058 50.39 35.25 89.92
N ARG A 1059 51.42 35.72 89.21
CA ARG A 1059 52.56 36.44 89.84
C ARG A 1059 52.11 37.72 90.55
N TYR A 1060 51.06 38.39 90.07
CA TYR A 1060 50.52 39.56 90.76
C TYR A 1060 49.86 39.23 92.11
N GLN A 1061 49.64 37.95 92.44
CA GLN A 1061 49.14 37.55 93.76
C GLN A 1061 50.10 37.97 94.87
N ALA A 1062 51.41 38.01 94.59
CA ALA A 1062 52.44 38.45 95.53
C ALA A 1062 52.23 39.88 96.06
N LEU A 1063 51.46 40.73 95.37
CA LEU A 1063 51.11 42.08 95.84
C LEU A 1063 50.20 42.10 97.07
N TRP A 1064 49.43 41.02 97.30
CA TRP A 1064 48.56 40.87 98.46
C TRP A 1064 49.28 40.24 99.66
N ASP A 1065 50.33 39.44 99.41
CA ASP A 1065 51.12 38.75 100.43
C ASP A 1065 52.24 39.63 101.02
N LEU A 1066 52.57 40.74 100.37
CA LEU A 1066 53.60 41.66 100.85
C LEU A 1066 53.11 42.36 102.14
N GLN A 1067 53.88 42.28 103.23
CA GLN A 1067 53.60 43.05 104.45
C GLN A 1067 54.40 44.36 104.44
N PRO A 1068 53.80 45.51 104.84
CA PRO A 1068 54.47 46.80 104.83
C PRO A 1068 55.73 46.80 105.70
N ASP A 1069 55.66 46.12 106.84
CA ASP A 1069 56.73 46.07 107.84
C ASP A 1069 58.00 45.39 107.30
N MET A 1070 57.87 44.28 106.58
CA MET A 1070 59.00 43.58 105.94
C MET A 1070 59.65 44.43 104.84
N LEU A 1071 58.86 45.24 104.13
CA LEU A 1071 59.36 46.16 103.12
C LEU A 1071 60.13 47.32 103.79
N TYR A 1072 59.59 47.88 104.87
CA TYR A 1072 60.21 48.94 105.65
C TYR A 1072 61.50 48.50 106.34
N GLU A 1073 61.53 47.27 106.86
CA GLU A 1073 62.71 46.68 107.51
C GLU A 1073 63.86 46.45 106.52
N ARG A 1074 63.56 46.04 105.28
CA ARG A 1074 64.55 45.92 104.19
C ARG A 1074 65.06 47.26 103.67
N LEU A 1075 64.22 48.28 103.69
CA LEU A 1075 64.56 49.61 103.18
C LEU A 1075 65.37 50.43 104.21
N GLY A 1076 65.16 50.19 105.51
CA GLY A 1076 65.91 50.83 106.59
C GLY A 1076 65.81 52.36 106.59
N THR A 1077 66.79 53.03 107.22
CA THR A 1077 66.94 54.50 107.20
C THR A 1077 67.68 55.01 105.97
N ASP A 1078 68.14 54.11 105.08
CA ASP A 1078 68.89 54.48 103.86
C ASP A 1078 67.98 55.13 102.81
N LEU A 1079 67.89 56.45 102.81
CA LEU A 1079 67.07 57.25 101.89
C LEU A 1079 67.31 56.92 100.39
N ASN A 1080 68.51 56.50 100.00
CA ASN A 1080 68.85 56.11 98.63
C ASN A 1080 68.13 54.85 98.12
N LYS A 1081 67.86 53.86 98.99
CA LYS A 1081 67.15 52.63 98.61
C LYS A 1081 65.68 52.91 98.37
N TRP A 1082 65.08 53.75 99.22
CA TRP A 1082 63.71 54.23 99.05
C TRP A 1082 63.50 54.92 97.70
N MET A 1083 64.42 55.82 97.32
CA MET A 1083 64.35 56.50 96.02
C MET A 1083 64.38 55.53 94.83
N LYS A 1084 65.19 54.46 94.87
CA LYS A 1084 65.22 53.45 93.79
C LYS A 1084 63.93 52.63 93.69
N THR A 1085 63.37 52.20 94.83
CA THR A 1085 62.13 51.40 94.84
C THR A 1085 60.93 52.15 94.28
N LEU A 1086 60.82 53.45 94.53
CA LEU A 1086 59.78 54.29 93.94
C LEU A 1086 59.84 54.34 92.39
N VAL A 1087 61.04 54.23 91.81
CA VAL A 1087 61.22 54.20 90.35
C VAL A 1087 60.82 52.84 89.75
N GLU A 1088 61.12 51.73 90.44
CA GLU A 1088 60.73 50.38 89.99
C GLU A 1088 59.22 50.16 90.03
N ILE A 1089 58.55 50.69 91.06
CA ILE A 1089 57.10 50.63 91.18
C ILE A 1089 56.43 51.25 89.93
N LYS A 1090 56.95 52.36 89.44
CA LYS A 1090 56.44 53.01 88.21
C LYS A 1090 56.55 52.12 86.96
N LYS A 1091 57.62 51.35 86.79
CA LYS A 1091 57.82 50.52 85.59
C LYS A 1091 56.82 49.38 85.48
N SER A 1092 56.48 48.73 86.59
CA SER A 1092 55.58 47.56 86.57
C SER A 1092 54.11 47.91 86.28
N ARG A 1093 53.69 49.17 86.49
CA ARG A 1093 52.35 49.66 86.12
C ARG A 1093 52.02 49.51 84.63
N ASN A 1094 53.00 49.65 83.75
CA ASN A 1094 52.79 49.59 82.30
C ASN A 1094 52.28 48.23 81.79
N THR A 1095 52.40 47.16 82.59
CA THR A 1095 52.06 45.78 82.16
C THR A 1095 50.56 45.44 82.22
N PHE A 1096 49.78 46.16 83.04
CA PHE A 1096 48.34 45.87 83.24
C PHE A 1096 47.41 47.06 82.92
N ASP A 1097 47.97 48.20 82.52
CA ASP A 1097 47.24 49.41 82.10
C ASP A 1097 46.94 49.38 80.58
N THR A 1098 46.37 48.26 80.10
CA THR A 1098 45.91 48.06 78.71
C THR A 1098 44.38 48.10 78.63
N GLN A 1099 43.82 48.52 77.49
CA GLN A 1099 42.36 48.65 77.30
C GLN A 1099 41.62 47.31 77.09
N GLU A 1100 42.36 46.22 76.83
CA GLU A 1100 41.79 44.90 76.57
C GLU A 1100 41.36 44.19 77.86
N THR A 1101 40.15 43.63 77.86
CA THR A 1101 39.52 42.95 79.01
C THR A 1101 39.46 41.43 78.86
N ARG A 1102 39.75 40.92 77.67
CA ARG A 1102 39.72 39.51 77.29
C ARG A 1102 40.89 39.20 76.37
N LYS A 1103 41.49 38.02 76.55
CA LYS A 1103 42.49 37.48 75.63
C LYS A 1103 41.95 36.22 74.98
N GLU A 1104 41.86 36.24 73.65
CA GLU A 1104 41.42 35.10 72.86
C GLU A 1104 42.64 34.27 72.45
N ILE A 1105 42.67 33.01 72.86
CA ILE A 1105 43.60 31.97 72.37
C ILE A 1105 42.69 30.89 71.76
N PRO A 1106 42.20 31.08 70.51
CA PRO A 1106 41.20 30.18 69.93
C PRO A 1106 41.62 28.71 70.06
N PRO A 1107 40.77 27.78 70.56
CA PRO A 1107 39.35 27.88 70.93
C PRO A 1107 39.04 28.29 72.39
N LEU A 1108 40.04 28.73 73.16
CA LEU A 1108 39.94 29.11 74.57
C LEU A 1108 39.96 30.64 74.75
N ILE A 1109 39.02 31.19 75.53
CA ILE A 1109 38.95 32.63 75.79
C ILE A 1109 39.21 32.87 77.27
N VAL A 1110 40.18 33.71 77.63
CA VAL A 1110 40.49 34.07 79.03
C VAL A 1110 39.97 35.47 79.33
N ASP A 1111 39.00 35.60 80.22
CA ASP A 1111 38.44 36.87 80.71
C ASP A 1111 39.10 37.27 82.05
N TYR A 1112 39.76 38.43 82.08
CA TYR A 1112 40.47 38.95 83.26
C TYR A 1112 39.99 40.33 83.75
N ALA A 1113 38.86 40.83 83.22
CA ALA A 1113 38.33 42.17 83.50
C ALA A 1113 38.13 42.46 85.00
N LYS A 1114 37.65 41.46 85.76
CA LYS A 1114 37.36 41.58 87.20
C LYS A 1114 38.64 41.66 88.04
N VAL A 1115 39.73 41.06 87.59
CA VAL A 1115 41.00 41.00 88.30
C VAL A 1115 41.82 42.27 88.04
N GLN A 1116 41.85 42.75 86.79
CA GLN A 1116 42.58 43.94 86.38
C GLN A 1116 42.26 45.18 87.25
N SER A 1117 40.97 45.46 87.47
CA SER A 1117 40.53 46.59 88.29
C SER A 1117 40.99 46.51 89.75
N LYS A 1118 40.98 45.29 90.34
CA LYS A 1118 41.39 45.07 91.73
C LYS A 1118 42.91 45.14 91.91
N VAL A 1119 43.69 44.62 90.96
CA VAL A 1119 45.17 44.72 90.97
C VAL A 1119 45.57 46.20 90.92
N SER A 1120 45.00 46.98 90.01
CA SER A 1120 45.32 48.40 89.82
C SER A 1120 45.06 49.23 91.09
N LEU A 1121 43.90 49.05 91.74
CA LEU A 1121 43.57 49.75 93.00
C LEU A 1121 44.54 49.44 94.14
N LYS A 1122 44.95 48.17 94.27
CA LYS A 1122 45.91 47.77 95.31
C LYS A 1122 47.31 48.30 95.05
N TYR A 1123 47.71 48.35 93.78
CA TYR A 1123 48.98 48.92 93.37
C TYR A 1123 49.07 50.42 93.71
N ASP A 1124 48.01 51.17 93.44
CA ASP A 1124 47.95 52.61 93.74
C ASP A 1124 48.00 52.90 95.26
N ASN A 1125 47.43 52.04 96.09
CA ASN A 1125 47.51 52.16 97.54
C ASN A 1125 48.94 51.97 98.05
N TRP A 1126 49.64 50.92 97.59
CA TRP A 1126 51.04 50.68 97.94
C TRP A 1126 51.97 51.83 97.55
N HIS A 1127 51.79 52.37 96.34
CA HIS A 1127 52.56 53.51 95.88
C HIS A 1127 52.36 54.73 96.81
N ARG A 1128 51.13 54.99 97.27
CA ARG A 1128 50.83 56.09 98.20
C ARG A 1128 51.46 55.89 99.59
N GLU A 1129 51.40 54.69 100.14
CA GLU A 1129 51.95 54.39 101.47
C GLU A 1129 53.48 54.48 101.53
N VAL A 1130 54.18 53.95 100.51
CA VAL A 1130 55.64 54.03 100.40
C VAL A 1130 56.09 55.49 100.28
N LEU A 1131 55.37 56.31 99.50
CA LEU A 1131 55.63 57.76 99.40
C LEU A 1131 55.50 58.48 100.74
N GLN A 1132 54.47 58.16 101.53
CA GLN A 1132 54.22 58.83 102.82
C GLN A 1132 55.28 58.52 103.87
N LYS A 1133 55.76 57.27 103.92
CA LYS A 1133 56.83 56.87 104.85
C LYS A 1133 58.19 57.46 104.46
N TYR A 1134 58.52 57.48 103.16
CA TYR A 1134 59.73 58.14 102.68
C TYR A 1134 59.75 59.64 103.03
N GLY A 1135 58.63 60.33 102.82
CA GLY A 1135 58.47 61.74 103.23
C GLY A 1135 58.62 61.95 104.74
N GLY A 1136 58.10 61.05 105.57
CA GLY A 1136 58.26 61.13 107.03
C GLY A 1136 59.69 60.91 107.51
N ALA A 1137 60.39 59.91 106.98
CA ALA A 1137 61.77 59.58 107.37
C ALA A 1137 62.74 60.72 107.03
N LEU A 1138 62.64 61.29 105.82
CA LEU A 1138 63.44 62.44 105.39
C LEU A 1138 63.27 63.64 106.36
N GLY A 1139 62.04 63.87 106.83
CA GLY A 1139 61.73 65.02 107.70
C GLY A 1139 62.31 64.92 109.11
N VAL A 1140 62.31 63.72 109.69
CA VAL A 1140 62.88 63.50 111.02
C VAL A 1140 64.39 63.66 110.99
N GLU A 1141 65.08 63.09 109.99
CA GLU A 1141 66.53 63.23 109.87
C GLU A 1141 66.96 64.68 109.62
N MET A 1142 66.18 65.44 108.84
CA MET A 1142 66.41 66.88 108.64
C MET A 1142 66.28 67.68 109.95
N GLN A 1143 65.30 67.37 110.81
CA GLN A 1143 65.12 68.06 112.09
C GLN A 1143 66.21 67.72 113.11
N THR A 1144 66.61 66.44 113.22
CA THR A 1144 67.67 66.03 114.14
C THR A 1144 69.01 66.68 113.78
N PHE A 1145 69.33 66.71 112.48
CA PHE A 1145 70.53 67.35 111.98
C PHE A 1145 70.57 68.85 112.32
N PHE A 1146 69.45 69.55 112.14
CA PHE A 1146 69.34 70.97 112.49
C PHE A 1146 69.61 71.23 113.98
N THR A 1147 69.05 70.40 114.88
CA THR A 1147 69.28 70.56 116.33
C THR A 1147 70.72 70.29 116.74
N ASP A 1148 71.40 69.33 116.11
CA ASP A 1148 72.77 68.98 116.45
C ASP A 1148 73.75 70.07 116.02
N VAL A 1149 73.59 70.61 114.81
CA VAL A 1149 74.39 71.76 114.31
C VAL A 1149 74.17 73.00 115.18
N SER A 1150 72.93 73.26 115.61
CA SER A 1150 72.61 74.40 116.47
C SER A 1150 73.24 74.27 117.88
N LYS A 1151 73.25 73.07 118.47
CA LYS A 1151 73.91 72.82 119.76
C LYS A 1151 75.42 73.01 119.67
N SER A 1152 76.06 72.43 118.65
CA SER A 1152 77.51 72.58 118.48
C SER A 1152 77.92 74.03 118.25
N ARG A 1153 77.07 74.84 117.61
CA ARG A 1153 77.28 76.28 117.45
C ARG A 1153 77.28 77.01 118.79
N ASN A 1154 76.26 76.78 119.62
CA ASN A 1154 76.13 77.47 120.91
C ASN A 1154 77.28 77.14 121.87
N GLU A 1155 77.77 75.90 121.87
CA GLU A 1155 78.89 75.48 122.71
C GLU A 1155 80.22 76.14 122.30
N LEU A 1156 80.45 76.34 120.99
CA LEU A 1156 81.63 77.07 120.49
C LEU A 1156 81.62 78.57 120.85
N GLU A 1157 80.44 79.17 120.97
CA GLU A 1157 80.31 80.60 121.32
C GLU A 1157 80.65 80.87 122.80
N GLN A 1158 80.33 79.93 123.72
CA GLN A 1158 80.42 80.16 125.18
C GLN A 1158 81.84 80.11 125.78
N GLN A 1159 82.82 79.45 125.16
CA GLN A 1159 84.19 79.37 125.70
C GLN A 1159 85.10 80.47 125.13
N SER A 1160 85.75 81.24 126.02
CA SER A 1160 86.75 82.27 125.69
C SER A 1160 88.18 81.77 125.93
N VAL A 1161 89.14 82.33 125.20
CA VAL A 1161 90.46 81.72 124.96
C VAL A 1161 91.49 81.99 126.10
N ASP A 1162 91.23 82.89 127.05
CA ASP A 1162 92.23 83.36 128.04
C ASP A 1162 92.05 82.84 129.50
N ALA A 1163 91.64 81.59 129.73
CA ALA A 1163 91.55 81.01 131.08
C ALA A 1163 92.79 80.16 131.46
N GLY A 1164 93.46 80.54 132.55
CA GLY A 1164 94.85 80.20 132.90
C GLY A 1164 95.19 78.78 133.39
N THR A 1165 94.54 77.72 132.90
CA THR A 1165 95.02 76.34 133.14
C THR A 1165 95.21 75.55 131.85
N THR A 1166 96.38 74.95 131.68
CA THR A 1166 96.78 74.22 130.46
C THR A 1166 95.89 73.01 130.14
N SER A 1167 95.18 72.45 131.12
CA SER A 1167 94.22 71.35 130.89
C SER A 1167 92.96 71.79 130.16
N GLU A 1168 92.45 73.00 130.44
CA GLU A 1168 91.22 73.50 129.80
C GLU A 1168 91.47 73.94 128.35
N ALA A 1169 92.63 74.54 128.07
CA ALA A 1169 93.02 74.93 126.72
C ALA A 1169 93.23 73.72 125.78
N VAL A 1170 93.89 72.66 126.26
CA VAL A 1170 94.10 71.44 125.44
C VAL A 1170 92.78 70.73 125.16
N GLY A 1171 91.89 70.64 126.15
CA GLY A 1171 90.54 70.07 125.99
C GLY A 1171 89.73 70.78 124.90
N PHE A 1172 89.75 72.12 124.89
CA PHE A 1172 89.09 72.92 123.87
C PHE A 1172 89.66 72.71 122.46
N ILE A 1173 90.98 72.65 122.32
CA ILE A 1173 91.64 72.43 121.01
C ILE A 1173 91.29 71.04 120.45
N THR A 1174 91.27 69.98 121.27
CA THR A 1174 90.80 68.65 120.82
C THR A 1174 89.33 68.65 120.41
N TYR A 1175 88.49 69.44 121.08
CA TYR A 1175 87.07 69.55 120.73
C TYR A 1175 86.87 70.26 119.39
N VAL A 1176 87.55 71.38 119.15
CA VAL A 1176 87.50 72.11 117.87
C VAL A 1176 88.02 71.26 116.71
N GLN A 1177 89.12 70.50 116.91
CA GLN A 1177 89.60 69.55 115.89
C GLN A 1177 88.63 68.40 115.64
N GLY A 1178 87.95 67.90 116.69
CA GLY A 1178 86.88 66.91 116.57
C GLY A 1178 85.73 67.40 115.70
N LEU A 1179 85.28 68.64 115.93
CA LEU A 1179 84.20 69.26 115.15
C LEU A 1179 84.59 69.46 113.68
N LYS A 1180 85.83 69.86 113.37
CA LYS A 1180 86.34 70.03 111.99
C LYS A 1180 86.27 68.74 111.15
N LYS A 1181 86.40 67.57 111.78
CA LYS A 1181 86.29 66.27 111.10
C LYS A 1181 84.83 65.92 110.77
N GLN A 1182 83.89 66.31 111.64
CA GLN A 1182 82.46 66.08 111.44
C GLN A 1182 81.87 67.02 110.37
N THR A 1183 82.49 68.18 110.13
CA THR A 1183 82.03 69.16 109.14
C THR A 1183 81.87 68.61 107.72
N LYS A 1184 82.77 67.72 107.29
CA LYS A 1184 82.73 67.16 105.93
C LYS A 1184 81.58 66.16 105.74
N GLN A 1185 81.24 65.39 106.77
CA GLN A 1185 80.13 64.43 106.74
C GLN A 1185 78.78 65.14 106.74
N TRP A 1186 78.69 66.25 107.47
CA TRP A 1186 77.50 67.08 107.52
C TRP A 1186 77.19 67.77 106.18
N GLN A 1187 78.21 68.10 105.38
CA GLN A 1187 78.02 68.65 104.03
C GLN A 1187 77.36 67.64 103.05
N ASP A 1188 77.80 66.38 103.02
CA ASP A 1188 77.22 65.34 102.14
C ASP A 1188 75.74 65.04 102.49
N GLN A 1189 75.40 65.12 103.78
CA GLN A 1189 74.01 64.93 104.25
C GLN A 1189 73.09 66.06 103.79
N VAL A 1190 73.58 67.30 103.71
CA VAL A 1190 72.78 68.45 103.23
C VAL A 1190 72.44 68.31 101.73
N GLU A 1191 73.37 67.82 100.89
CA GLU A 1191 73.08 67.58 99.48
C GLU A 1191 72.02 66.47 99.27
N MET A 1192 72.09 65.39 100.06
CA MET A 1192 71.10 64.31 100.05
C MET A 1192 69.68 64.79 100.41
N PHE A 1193 69.55 65.67 101.41
CA PHE A 1193 68.26 66.26 101.77
C PHE A 1193 67.68 67.11 100.63
N ARG A 1194 68.52 67.80 99.85
CA ARG A 1194 68.11 68.58 98.68
C ARG A 1194 67.50 67.71 97.58
N GLU A 1195 68.16 66.61 97.22
CA GLU A 1195 67.65 65.67 96.21
C GLU A 1195 66.38 64.95 96.67
N GLY A 1196 66.35 64.52 97.94
CA GLY A 1196 65.18 63.90 98.56
C GLY A 1196 63.95 64.81 98.52
N GLN A 1197 64.12 66.09 98.84
CA GLN A 1197 63.02 67.07 98.79
C GLN A 1197 62.53 67.34 97.35
N ARG A 1198 63.43 67.30 96.35
CA ARG A 1198 63.06 67.44 94.94
C ARG A 1198 62.24 66.26 94.41
N LEU A 1199 62.56 65.03 94.83
CA LEU A 1199 61.77 63.85 94.45
C LEU A 1199 60.35 63.92 95.01
N LEU A 1200 60.23 64.32 96.29
CA LEU A 1200 58.95 64.48 96.97
C LEU A 1200 58.08 65.57 96.31
N SER A 1201 58.69 66.68 95.88
CA SER A 1201 57.94 67.74 95.17
C SER A 1201 57.47 67.29 93.79
N PHE A 1202 58.29 66.54 93.04
CA PHE A 1202 57.89 66.00 91.73
C PHE A 1202 56.73 65.00 91.83
N GLN A 1203 56.68 64.24 92.92
CA GLN A 1203 55.62 63.27 93.22
C GLN A 1203 54.41 63.90 93.94
N ARG A 1204 54.35 65.24 94.03
CA ARG A 1204 53.27 66.03 94.66
C ARG A 1204 52.99 65.62 96.11
N PHE A 1205 54.04 65.34 96.88
CA PHE A 1205 53.93 65.10 98.31
C PHE A 1205 53.45 66.36 99.06
N GLN A 1206 52.60 66.18 100.08
CA GLN A 1206 52.13 67.28 100.93
C GLN A 1206 53.07 67.46 102.13
N PHE A 1207 53.80 68.58 102.17
CA PHE A 1207 54.74 68.87 103.26
C PHE A 1207 53.99 69.35 104.54
N PRO A 1208 54.27 68.77 105.72
CA PRO A 1208 53.69 69.22 107.00
C PRO A 1208 54.08 70.66 107.38
N THR A 1209 53.26 71.35 108.19
CA THR A 1209 53.54 72.75 108.62
C THR A 1209 54.81 72.91 109.46
N ASN A 1210 55.25 71.84 110.14
CA ASN A 1210 56.46 71.83 110.97
C ASN A 1210 57.70 71.39 110.18
N TRP A 1211 57.62 71.34 108.86
CA TRP A 1211 58.70 70.89 108.01
C TRP A 1211 59.82 71.93 107.93
N LEU A 1212 61.05 71.49 108.23
CA LEU A 1212 62.24 72.33 108.11
C LEU A 1212 62.70 72.27 106.66
N TYR A 1213 62.62 73.40 105.94
CA TYR A 1213 63.10 73.48 104.57
C TYR A 1213 64.62 73.38 104.55
N ALA A 1214 65.16 72.67 103.55
CA ALA A 1214 66.61 72.47 103.40
C ALA A 1214 67.38 73.81 103.43
N ASP A 1215 66.79 74.89 102.91
CA ASP A 1215 67.36 76.24 102.91
C ASP A 1215 67.66 76.77 104.33
N ASN A 1216 66.82 76.46 105.32
CA ASN A 1216 67.05 76.89 106.71
C ASN A 1216 68.18 76.10 107.38
N ILE A 1217 68.36 74.83 107.00
CA ILE A 1217 69.44 73.98 107.48
C ILE A 1217 70.78 74.46 106.92
N GLU A 1218 70.80 74.86 105.65
CA GLU A 1218 71.98 75.45 105.00
C GLU A 1218 72.38 76.78 105.64
N GLY A 1219 71.40 77.59 106.05
CA GLY A 1219 71.61 78.83 106.80
C GLY A 1219 72.35 78.60 108.13
N GLU A 1220 71.85 77.72 109.00
CA GLU A 1220 72.52 77.40 110.27
C GLU A 1220 73.87 76.68 110.08
N TRP A 1221 73.98 75.84 109.05
CA TRP A 1221 75.22 75.17 108.70
C TRP A 1221 76.33 76.15 108.34
N SER A 1222 76.03 77.15 107.51
CA SER A 1222 77.00 78.19 107.13
C SER A 1222 77.43 79.04 108.34
N ALA A 1223 76.49 79.43 109.21
CA ALA A 1223 76.78 80.19 110.41
C ALA A 1223 77.70 79.43 111.40
N PHE A 1224 77.46 78.13 111.58
CA PHE A 1224 78.33 77.27 112.38
C PHE A 1224 79.76 77.19 111.83
N SER A 1225 79.91 76.99 110.50
CA SER A 1225 81.21 76.89 109.85
C SER A 1225 82.02 78.18 109.98
N ASP A 1226 81.38 79.34 109.88
CA ASP A 1226 82.03 80.65 110.04
C ASP A 1226 82.58 80.86 111.45
N ILE A 1227 81.80 80.48 112.48
CA ILE A 1227 82.21 80.61 113.90
C ILE A 1227 83.38 79.69 114.20
N LEU A 1228 83.30 78.43 113.74
CA LEU A 1228 84.37 77.45 113.90
C LEU A 1228 85.67 77.96 113.25
N GLY A 1229 85.58 78.51 112.03
CA GLY A 1229 86.74 79.07 111.32
C GLY A 1229 87.40 80.24 112.06
N ARG A 1230 86.60 81.15 112.64
CA ARG A 1230 87.12 82.28 113.42
C ARG A 1230 87.85 81.83 114.68
N LYS A 1231 87.28 80.87 115.43
CA LYS A 1231 87.89 80.34 116.67
C LYS A 1231 89.16 79.53 116.39
N ASP A 1232 89.18 78.72 115.32
CA ASP A 1232 90.38 77.97 114.90
C ASP A 1232 91.52 78.93 114.50
N SER A 1233 91.20 80.05 113.86
CA SER A 1233 92.19 81.08 113.50
C SER A 1233 92.75 81.81 114.72
N ALA A 1234 91.92 82.06 115.74
CA ALA A 1234 92.34 82.64 117.02
C ALA A 1234 93.25 81.69 117.82
N ILE A 1235 92.97 80.39 117.80
CA ILE A 1235 93.80 79.36 118.44
C ILE A 1235 95.17 79.25 117.76
N GLN A 1236 95.25 79.44 116.44
CA GLN A 1236 96.52 79.38 115.70
C GLN A 1236 97.40 80.63 115.84
N THR A 1237 96.85 81.75 116.36
CA THR A 1237 97.58 83.02 116.51
C THR A 1237 98.13 83.26 117.92
N GLN A 1238 97.71 82.46 118.92
CA GLN A 1238 98.37 82.29 120.23
C GLN A 1238 99.36 81.12 120.19
#